data_AF-A0A8B8R1V9-F1
#
_entry.id   AF-A0A8B8R1V9-F1
#
_cell.length_a   1.000
_cell.length_b   1.000
_cell.length_c   1.000
_cell.angle_alpha   90.00
_cell.angle_beta   90.00
_cell.angle_gamma   90.00
#
_symmetry.space_group_name_H-M   'P 1'
#
loop_
_entity.id
_entity.type
_entity.pdbx_description
1 polymer ?
#
loop_
_entity_poly.entity_id
_entity_poly.type
_entity_poly.pdbx_seq_one_letter_code
_entity_poly.pdbx_strand_id
1 'polypeptide(L)'
;MGGARRALSLFIVLSVSFAVSFAARDDVHALDSGYDPPAAPPPAEENCNGIFVSYDFITRIKEFPHVKNASAQSWAFNSTATVLNTGTHELQAWKIFIGFQHQEILVSAGGAVLVDGEDFPASVRNGTHLSGYPRTDLKTSIETAGDLTQIQAIVQISGTQFGVKPPGIPMPKTIRLENDGYKCPAPVHKKTSMYACCVRDPKYKVKKQKTKLLPRQKGDISFSYDVIQAYENNYLAQVTIENDSPLGRLDHWNLTWEWMRGEFIYTMRGAYTHQIDYSDCLYGVAAQYYTSLDFSQVMNCQKKPVIADLPRERANDTKIGKLPYCCRNGSILPSIMDPSQAKSIFQVQVYKLPPDTNITALHPPEKWKIVGTLNPDYRCGPPIRVDPTEFPDPSGLQATTLAIASWQVVCNISRPTKTTSRCCVSFSAYYNKSVIPCNTCACGCNSSDSCNQKAQAMLLPPEALLVPFQNRTAKAVAWAKIKHFHIPNPLPCGDNCGVTINWHVNTDYKSGWTVRVTLFNWEEINFENWFTAIQLKKAAHGFQKSYSFNSTFFPELNHTIFLQGLPGSTFLIGETNATATKANPRVPGKQQSVISFTKKLTPGIKVAKGDGFPSRVFFNGEECSLPTYFPTGNGNLCQDSLAQLVLIVVLVHVLMNPHH
;
A
#
# COMPACT_ATOMS: atom_id res chain seq x y z
N MET A 1 79.58 2.60 74.51
CA MET A 1 80.91 3.14 74.14
C MET A 1 80.82 3.53 72.67
N GLY A 2 80.53 4.77 72.26
CA GLY A 2 81.12 6.03 72.67
C GLY A 2 82.25 6.38 71.68
N GLY A 3 82.03 7.31 70.75
CA GLY A 3 83.12 7.90 69.97
C GLY A 3 82.79 8.32 68.53
N ALA A 4 82.69 9.63 68.34
CA ALA A 4 82.50 10.34 67.08
C ALA A 4 83.80 10.54 66.27
N ARG A 5 83.69 10.91 64.97
CA ARG A 5 84.54 11.84 64.17
C ARG A 5 84.04 11.84 62.71
N ARG A 6 83.35 12.88 62.20
CA ARG A 6 83.85 14.12 61.55
C ARG A 6 84.98 13.90 60.53
N ALA A 7 84.71 14.16 59.24
CA ALA A 7 85.52 15.06 58.41
C ALA A 7 84.79 15.42 57.10
N LEU A 8 84.92 16.70 56.73
CA LEU A 8 84.32 17.45 55.64
C LEU A 8 85.45 17.79 54.65
N SER A 9 85.26 17.71 53.33
CA SER A 9 85.95 18.49 52.26
C SER A 9 85.47 18.02 50.88
N LEU A 10 84.72 18.79 50.08
CA LEU A 10 85.04 19.97 49.24
C LEU A 10 85.38 19.58 47.77
N PHE A 11 84.41 19.91 46.88
CA PHE A 11 84.47 20.27 45.45
C PHE A 11 85.53 19.67 44.50
N ILE A 12 85.06 19.13 43.36
CA ILE A 12 85.41 19.59 42.01
C ILE A 12 84.32 19.10 41.02
N VAL A 13 83.80 20.05 40.25
CA VAL A 13 82.90 19.86 39.11
C VAL A 13 83.75 19.56 37.88
N LEU A 14 83.52 18.45 37.20
CA LEU A 14 83.86 18.31 35.78
C LEU A 14 82.84 17.41 35.08
N SER A 15 82.02 18.08 34.26
CA SER A 15 81.08 17.52 33.30
C SER A 15 81.80 16.91 32.11
N VAL A 16 81.63 15.60 31.87
CA VAL A 16 81.74 15.03 30.52
C VAL A 16 80.63 14.00 30.34
N SER A 17 79.71 14.34 29.44
CA SER A 17 78.60 13.52 28.99
C SER A 17 79.10 12.27 28.25
N PHE A 18 78.60 11.09 28.63
CA PHE A 18 78.50 9.96 27.71
C PHE A 18 77.20 9.21 28.01
N ALA A 19 76.31 9.22 27.03
CA ALA A 19 75.03 8.53 27.07
C ALA A 19 75.23 7.04 26.82
N VAL A 20 74.81 6.19 27.75
CA VAL A 20 74.42 4.79 27.48
C VAL A 20 73.27 4.46 28.42
N SER A 21 72.08 4.27 27.85
CA SER A 21 70.87 3.83 28.56
C SER A 21 70.97 2.34 28.88
N PHE A 22 70.86 1.98 30.16
CA PHE A 22 70.50 0.63 30.59
C PHE A 22 69.35 0.70 31.59
N ALA A 23 68.43 -0.24 31.39
CA ALA A 23 67.16 -0.39 32.08
C ALA A 23 67.31 -0.63 33.60
N ALA A 24 66.33 -0.13 34.36
CA ALA A 24 66.00 -0.64 35.68
C ALA A 24 64.47 -0.73 35.81
N ARG A 25 64.03 -1.91 36.22
CA ARG A 25 62.68 -2.31 36.57
C ARG A 25 62.50 -2.05 38.06
N ASP A 26 61.43 -1.37 38.48
CA ASP A 26 60.31 -1.95 39.23
C ASP A 26 59.40 -0.88 39.83
N ASP A 27 58.11 -1.09 39.56
CA ASP A 27 56.87 -0.75 40.27
C ASP A 27 56.65 0.65 40.88
N VAL A 28 55.55 1.30 40.46
CA VAL A 28 54.26 1.27 41.20
C VAL A 28 53.20 2.17 40.50
N HIS A 29 52.02 1.58 40.29
CA HIS A 29 50.66 2.13 40.05
C HIS A 29 50.34 2.97 38.79
N ALA A 30 49.72 2.31 37.81
CA ALA A 30 48.72 2.91 36.94
C ALA A 30 47.41 2.11 37.02
N LEU A 31 46.29 2.83 37.19
CA LEU A 31 44.94 2.31 37.34
C LEU A 31 44.51 1.51 36.11
N ASP A 32 44.16 0.24 36.33
CA ASP A 32 43.56 -0.65 35.35
C ASP A 32 42.08 -0.28 35.17
N SER A 33 41.75 0.43 34.10
CA SER A 33 40.39 0.53 33.60
C SER A 33 40.12 -0.68 32.70
N GLY A 34 39.46 -1.69 33.28
CA GLY A 34 39.13 -2.95 32.63
C GLY A 34 38.47 -2.76 31.26
N TYR A 35 39.20 -3.14 30.23
CA TYR A 35 38.62 -3.55 28.95
C TYR A 35 38.29 -5.03 29.07
N ASP A 36 37.01 -5.35 29.30
CA ASP A 36 36.51 -6.68 29.02
C ASP A 36 36.74 -6.96 27.51
N PRO A 37 37.42 -8.06 27.13
CA PRO A 37 37.52 -8.43 25.73
C PRO A 37 36.12 -8.70 25.15
N PRO A 38 35.87 -8.40 23.86
CA PRO A 38 34.59 -8.71 23.24
C PRO A 38 34.27 -10.20 23.43
N ALA A 39 33.07 -10.50 23.89
CA ALA A 39 32.61 -11.88 24.05
C ALA A 39 32.80 -12.63 22.72
N ALA A 40 33.41 -13.82 22.79
CA ALA A 40 33.61 -14.67 21.62
C ALA A 40 32.26 -14.97 20.93
N PRO A 41 32.17 -14.88 19.59
CA PRO A 41 30.94 -15.20 18.87
C PRO A 41 30.50 -16.64 19.17
N PRO A 42 29.18 -16.95 19.17
CA PRO A 42 28.69 -18.29 19.46
C PRO A 42 29.33 -19.34 18.53
N PRO A 43 29.64 -20.58 18.99
CA PRO A 43 30.29 -21.61 18.17
C PRO A 43 29.55 -22.00 16.87
N ALA A 44 28.27 -21.63 16.76
CA ALA A 44 27.46 -21.86 15.57
C ALA A 44 27.65 -20.79 14.48
N GLU A 45 28.13 -19.59 14.85
CA GLU A 45 28.47 -18.50 13.95
C GLU A 45 29.77 -18.83 13.19
N GLU A 46 30.78 -19.33 13.90
CA GLU A 46 32.09 -19.72 13.33
C GLU A 46 32.00 -20.85 12.29
N ASN A 47 30.97 -21.69 12.40
CA ASN A 47 30.77 -22.84 11.50
C ASN A 47 29.86 -22.52 10.29
N CYS A 48 29.42 -21.27 10.13
CA CYS A 48 28.57 -20.88 9.02
C CYS A 48 29.40 -20.42 7.81
N ASN A 49 29.17 -21.04 6.65
CA ASN A 49 29.78 -20.65 5.37
C ASN A 49 28.69 -20.10 4.43
N GLY A 50 28.12 -18.95 4.80
CA GLY A 50 26.97 -18.36 4.09
C GLY A 50 26.44 -17.12 4.79
N ILE A 51 25.12 -16.99 4.89
CA ILE A 51 24.48 -15.92 5.65
C ILE A 51 23.98 -16.49 6.97
N PHE A 52 24.53 -15.99 8.07
CA PHE A 52 24.09 -16.33 9.41
C PHE A 52 23.00 -15.36 9.84
N VAL A 53 21.82 -15.88 10.19
CA VAL A 53 20.70 -15.09 10.69
C VAL A 53 20.37 -15.55 12.09
N SER A 54 20.32 -14.63 13.06
CA SER A 54 19.92 -14.92 14.44
C SER A 54 18.83 -14.01 14.96
N TYR A 55 18.12 -14.48 15.98
CA TYR A 55 17.23 -13.69 16.80
C TYR A 55 17.44 -14.07 18.26
N ASP A 56 17.72 -13.06 19.08
CA ASP A 56 18.07 -13.17 20.48
C ASP A 56 17.06 -12.38 21.32
N PHE A 57 16.35 -13.08 22.19
CA PHE A 57 15.44 -12.47 23.15
C PHE A 57 16.24 -11.93 24.35
N ILE A 58 16.14 -10.63 24.61
CA ILE A 58 16.94 -9.96 25.64
C ILE A 58 16.16 -9.88 26.96
N THR A 59 15.05 -9.16 26.96
CA THR A 59 14.29 -8.89 28.19
C THR A 59 12.80 -8.79 27.90
N ARG A 60 12.00 -9.01 28.95
CA ARG A 60 10.62 -8.53 29.00
C ARG A 60 10.30 -7.89 30.34
N ILE A 61 9.39 -6.93 30.32
CA ILE A 61 8.91 -6.20 31.49
C ILE A 61 7.37 -6.22 31.46
N LYS A 62 6.75 -6.43 32.62
CA LYS A 62 5.29 -6.42 32.73
C LYS A 62 4.79 -4.99 32.51
N GLU A 63 3.84 -4.80 31.60
CA GLU A 63 3.30 -3.47 31.28
C GLU A 63 1.89 -3.26 31.84
N PHE A 64 1.49 -1.99 31.96
CA PHE A 64 0.12 -1.63 32.26
C PHE A 64 -0.81 -1.89 31.04
N PRO A 65 -2.10 -2.19 31.27
CA PRO A 65 -2.73 -2.41 32.56
C PRO A 65 -2.35 -3.76 33.18
N HIS A 66 -2.17 -3.78 34.50
CA HIS A 66 -1.91 -5.02 35.23
C HIS A 66 -3.21 -5.80 35.41
N VAL A 67 -3.40 -6.81 34.57
CA VAL A 67 -4.61 -7.64 34.55
C VAL A 67 -4.35 -9.02 35.17
N LYS A 68 -5.39 -9.59 35.80
CA LYS A 68 -5.34 -10.96 36.33
C LYS A 68 -5.38 -12.02 35.23
N ASN A 69 -6.04 -11.70 34.10
CA ASN A 69 -6.08 -12.57 32.93
C ASN A 69 -4.74 -12.51 32.18
N ALA A 70 -3.98 -13.58 32.25
CA ALA A 70 -2.64 -13.60 31.70
C ALA A 70 -2.54 -13.68 30.18
N SER A 71 -3.60 -14.14 29.50
CA SER A 71 -3.66 -14.06 28.04
C SER A 71 -3.89 -12.62 27.55
N ALA A 72 -4.47 -11.77 28.41
CA ALA A 72 -4.70 -10.35 28.15
C ALA A 72 -3.60 -9.45 28.72
N GLN A 73 -2.66 -9.99 29.50
CA GLN A 73 -1.57 -9.21 30.09
C GLN A 73 -0.52 -8.86 29.02
N SER A 74 -0.30 -7.56 28.82
CA SER A 74 0.79 -7.02 28.00
C SER A 74 2.14 -7.14 28.68
N TRP A 75 3.16 -7.40 27.89
CA TRP A 75 4.57 -7.36 28.30
C TRP A 75 5.37 -6.62 27.23
N ALA A 76 6.12 -5.59 27.64
CA ALA A 76 7.17 -5.03 26.79
C ALA A 76 8.26 -6.07 26.61
N PHE A 77 8.82 -6.19 25.42
CA PHE A 77 9.99 -7.00 25.15
C PHE A 77 11.04 -6.24 24.34
N ASN A 78 12.29 -6.60 24.57
CA ASN A 78 13.43 -6.21 23.77
C ASN A 78 14.11 -7.44 23.20
N SER A 79 14.49 -7.37 21.93
CA SER A 79 15.18 -8.44 21.22
C SER A 79 16.13 -7.88 20.17
N THR A 80 17.08 -8.69 19.73
CA THR A 80 18.01 -8.35 18.66
C THR A 80 17.90 -9.38 17.56
N ALA A 81 17.77 -8.94 16.32
CA ALA A 81 17.94 -9.78 15.14
C ALA A 81 19.24 -9.41 14.43
N THR A 82 20.03 -10.41 14.07
CA THR A 82 21.33 -10.20 13.42
C THR A 82 21.35 -10.88 12.07
N VAL A 83 21.86 -10.19 11.05
CA VAL A 83 22.17 -10.76 9.74
C VAL A 83 23.66 -10.55 9.50
N LEU A 84 24.41 -11.64 9.37
CA LEU A 84 25.86 -11.61 9.21
C LEU A 84 26.25 -12.36 7.93
N ASN A 85 27.06 -11.71 7.11
CA ASN A 85 27.64 -12.32 5.92
C ASN A 85 28.98 -13.00 6.25
N THR A 86 28.92 -14.31 6.41
CA THR A 86 30.10 -15.20 6.57
C THR A 86 30.51 -15.86 5.26
N GLY A 87 29.85 -15.50 4.15
CA GLY A 87 30.06 -16.08 2.83
C GLY A 87 31.14 -15.37 2.02
N THR A 88 31.45 -15.95 0.85
CA THR A 88 32.40 -15.40 -0.13
C THR A 88 31.77 -14.43 -1.13
N HIS A 89 30.49 -14.08 -0.96
CA HIS A 89 29.74 -13.23 -1.86
C HIS A 89 28.95 -12.16 -1.08
N GLU A 90 28.88 -10.94 -1.61
CA GLU A 90 28.05 -9.88 -1.03
C GLU A 90 26.57 -10.32 -0.97
N LEU A 91 25.90 -9.96 0.13
CA LEU A 91 24.45 -10.09 0.28
C LEU A 91 23.82 -8.73 0.00
N GLN A 92 23.21 -8.59 -1.17
CA GLN A 92 22.54 -7.37 -1.58
C GLN A 92 21.09 -7.32 -1.07
N ALA A 93 20.65 -6.14 -0.64
CA ALA A 93 19.30 -5.86 -0.17
C ALA A 93 18.76 -6.96 0.76
N TRP A 94 19.46 -7.21 1.87
CA TRP A 94 19.09 -8.29 2.78
C TRP A 94 17.66 -8.10 3.29
N LYS A 95 16.92 -9.21 3.28
CA LYS A 95 15.52 -9.27 3.73
C LYS A 95 15.33 -10.50 4.59
N ILE A 96 14.86 -10.29 5.82
CA ILE A 96 14.52 -11.38 6.75
C ILE A 96 13.04 -11.37 7.07
N PHE A 97 12.49 -12.56 7.30
CA PHE A 97 11.16 -12.76 7.86
C PHE A 97 11.27 -13.27 9.29
N ILE A 98 10.55 -12.62 10.21
CA ILE A 98 10.42 -13.04 11.61
C ILE A 98 8.97 -13.44 11.85
N GLY A 99 8.73 -14.72 12.16
CA GLY A 99 7.40 -15.28 12.38
C GLY A 99 6.90 -15.12 13.81
N PHE A 100 6.56 -13.90 14.22
CA PHE A 100 5.89 -13.60 15.49
C PHE A 100 4.58 -14.41 15.67
N GLN A 101 4.22 -14.77 16.91
CA GLN A 101 3.13 -15.74 17.19
C GLN A 101 2.30 -15.49 18.46
N HIS A 102 2.62 -14.44 19.20
CA HIS A 102 2.06 -14.06 20.50
C HIS A 102 1.33 -12.70 20.47
N GLN A 103 0.71 -12.36 19.33
CA GLN A 103 -0.01 -11.10 19.10
C GLN A 103 0.87 -9.86 19.33
N GLU A 104 2.10 -9.95 18.89
CA GLU A 104 3.12 -8.94 19.11
C GLU A 104 2.80 -7.66 18.31
N ILE A 105 3.09 -6.53 18.94
CA ILE A 105 3.04 -5.20 18.36
C ILE A 105 4.46 -4.64 18.43
N LEU A 106 5.07 -4.36 17.29
CA LEU A 106 6.39 -3.73 17.27
C LEU A 106 6.23 -2.23 17.45
N VAL A 107 7.08 -1.63 18.27
CA VAL A 107 7.13 -0.18 18.52
C VAL A 107 8.36 0.44 17.86
N SER A 108 9.45 -0.31 17.71
CA SER A 108 10.61 0.10 16.94
C SER A 108 11.42 -1.09 16.41
N ALA A 109 12.12 -0.86 15.30
CA ALA A 109 13.15 -1.75 14.75
C ALA A 109 14.37 -0.91 14.33
N GLY A 110 15.26 -0.58 15.26
CA GLY A 110 16.46 0.20 14.97
C GLY A 110 17.40 -0.56 14.03
N GLY A 111 17.82 0.05 12.92
CA GLY A 111 18.68 -0.58 11.90
C GLY A 111 17.94 -1.31 10.77
N ALA A 112 16.60 -1.29 10.78
CA ALA A 112 15.76 -1.88 9.73
C ALA A 112 14.45 -1.11 9.54
N VAL A 113 13.73 -1.42 8.47
CA VAL A 113 12.36 -0.95 8.21
C VAL A 113 11.43 -2.12 7.93
N LEU A 114 10.14 -1.95 8.23
CA LEU A 114 9.10 -2.91 7.86
C LEU A 114 8.88 -2.85 6.35
N VAL A 115 9.05 -3.97 5.67
CA VAL A 115 8.88 -4.03 4.20
C VAL A 115 7.41 -3.81 3.80
N ASP A 116 6.48 -4.14 4.69
CA ASP A 116 5.03 -4.06 4.44
C ASP A 116 4.46 -2.63 4.57
N GLY A 117 5.29 -1.63 4.91
CA GLY A 117 4.93 -0.21 4.90
C GLY A 117 3.98 0.25 6.01
N GLU A 118 3.77 -0.56 7.06
CA GLU A 118 3.00 -0.15 8.25
C GLU A 118 3.84 0.75 9.18
N ASP A 119 3.20 1.78 9.75
CA ASP A 119 3.83 2.66 10.75
C ASP A 119 3.93 1.96 12.10
N PHE A 120 5.03 2.19 12.82
CA PHE A 120 5.10 1.81 14.23
C PHE A 120 4.16 2.70 15.07
N PRO A 121 3.39 2.16 16.01
CA PRO A 121 3.36 0.75 16.41
C PRO A 121 2.59 -0.14 15.41
N ALA A 122 3.22 -1.23 14.95
CA ALA A 122 2.70 -2.12 13.92
C ALA A 122 2.34 -3.51 14.48
N SER A 123 1.19 -4.04 14.09
CA SER A 123 0.72 -5.35 14.55
C SER A 123 1.31 -6.46 13.69
N VAL A 124 2.13 -7.33 14.26
CA VAL A 124 2.92 -8.33 13.51
C VAL A 124 2.47 -9.76 13.78
N ARG A 125 1.18 -9.97 14.06
CA ARG A 125 0.60 -11.26 14.50
C ARG A 125 0.95 -12.45 13.60
N ASN A 126 1.15 -12.25 12.30
CA ASN A 126 1.46 -13.29 11.33
C ASN A 126 2.95 -13.33 10.94
N GLY A 127 3.80 -12.63 11.69
CA GLY A 127 5.16 -12.32 11.33
C GLY A 127 5.27 -11.02 10.53
N THR A 128 6.51 -10.61 10.29
CA THR A 128 6.83 -9.41 9.51
C THR A 128 8.15 -9.56 8.77
N HIS A 129 8.29 -8.76 7.72
CA HIS A 129 9.50 -8.66 6.92
C HIS A 129 10.28 -7.42 7.30
N LEU A 130 11.58 -7.59 7.55
CA LEU A 130 12.51 -6.52 7.84
C LEU A 130 13.60 -6.46 6.76
N SER A 131 13.92 -5.24 6.35
CA SER A 131 15.04 -4.94 5.45
C SER A 131 15.93 -3.84 6.01
N GLY A 132 17.22 -3.86 5.67
CA GLY A 132 18.20 -2.96 6.27
C GLY A 132 18.00 -1.49 5.95
N TYR A 133 18.23 -0.64 6.96
CA TYR A 133 18.28 0.82 6.82
C TYR A 133 19.33 1.40 7.78
N PRO A 134 20.20 2.34 7.34
CA PRO A 134 20.33 2.86 5.98
C PRO A 134 21.12 1.94 5.04
N ARG A 135 21.67 0.84 5.57
CA ARG A 135 22.55 -0.07 4.83
C ARG A 135 21.79 -1.35 4.48
N THR A 136 21.50 -1.50 3.19
CA THR A 136 20.76 -2.65 2.65
C THR A 136 21.65 -3.82 2.26
N ASP A 137 22.96 -3.58 2.07
CA ASP A 137 23.90 -4.58 1.56
C ASP A 137 24.96 -4.93 2.62
N LEU A 138 25.28 -6.23 2.73
CA LEU A 138 26.36 -6.75 3.55
C LEU A 138 27.50 -7.23 2.66
N LYS A 139 28.67 -6.61 2.83
CA LYS A 139 29.89 -6.97 2.11
C LYS A 139 30.44 -8.33 2.58
N THR A 140 31.51 -8.79 1.95
CA THR A 140 32.23 -9.99 2.39
C THR A 140 33.34 -9.65 3.39
N SER A 141 33.69 -10.59 4.27
CA SER A 141 34.86 -10.47 5.15
C SER A 141 36.16 -10.37 4.36
N ILE A 142 36.20 -10.93 3.14
CA ILE A 142 37.33 -10.89 2.21
C ILE A 142 37.61 -9.46 1.75
N GLU A 143 36.60 -8.72 1.32
CA GLU A 143 36.75 -7.35 0.78
C GLU A 143 36.93 -6.28 1.87
N THR A 144 36.60 -6.63 3.11
CA THR A 144 36.52 -5.67 4.23
C THR A 144 37.53 -5.95 5.34
N ALA A 145 38.42 -6.93 5.15
CA ALA A 145 39.36 -7.40 6.18
C ALA A 145 38.68 -7.76 7.52
N GLY A 146 37.44 -8.26 7.47
CA GLY A 146 36.67 -8.66 8.64
C GLY A 146 35.97 -7.52 9.40
N ASP A 147 35.82 -6.33 8.82
CA ASP A 147 35.09 -5.23 9.45
C ASP A 147 33.59 -5.56 9.61
N LEU A 148 33.21 -5.93 10.85
CA LEU A 148 31.85 -6.32 11.24
C LEU A 148 30.81 -5.26 10.87
N THR A 149 31.15 -3.96 10.89
CA THR A 149 30.20 -2.89 10.56
C THR A 149 29.76 -2.90 9.09
N GLN A 150 30.50 -3.61 8.24
CA GLN A 150 30.24 -3.72 6.81
C GLN A 150 29.68 -5.07 6.37
N ILE A 151 29.83 -6.09 7.22
CA ILE A 151 29.40 -7.46 6.92
C ILE A 151 28.24 -7.92 7.82
N GLN A 152 27.87 -7.13 8.82
CA GLN A 152 26.80 -7.40 9.78
C GLN A 152 25.75 -6.28 9.78
N ALA A 153 24.48 -6.67 9.89
CA ALA A 153 23.38 -5.80 10.27
C ALA A 153 22.80 -6.26 11.60
N ILE A 154 22.66 -5.33 12.54
CA ILE A 154 22.05 -5.54 13.85
C ILE A 154 20.73 -4.77 13.89
N VAL A 155 19.65 -5.47 14.18
CA VAL A 155 18.31 -4.90 14.29
C VAL A 155 17.85 -4.95 15.75
N GLN A 156 17.68 -3.78 16.35
CA GLN A 156 17.18 -3.66 17.73
C GLN A 156 15.66 -3.55 17.71
N ILE A 157 14.98 -4.58 18.19
CA ILE A 157 13.52 -4.69 18.13
C ILE A 157 12.94 -4.47 19.52
N SER A 158 12.03 -3.50 19.64
CA SER A 158 11.21 -3.29 20.83
C SER A 158 9.73 -3.39 20.51
N GLY A 159 8.94 -3.94 21.42
CA GLY A 159 7.51 -4.11 21.21
C GLY A 159 6.76 -4.63 22.43
N THR A 160 5.46 -4.85 22.25
CA THR A 160 4.58 -5.45 23.26
C THR A 160 4.11 -6.82 22.78
N GLN A 161 3.94 -7.77 23.70
CA GLN A 161 3.48 -9.13 23.42
C GLN A 161 2.46 -9.62 24.46
N PHE A 162 1.74 -10.71 24.13
CA PHE A 162 0.67 -11.26 24.97
C PHE A 162 0.76 -12.78 25.15
N GLY A 163 0.19 -13.30 26.24
CA GLY A 163 -0.07 -14.74 26.37
C GLY A 163 1.09 -15.65 26.77
N VAL A 164 2.32 -15.15 26.93
CA VAL A 164 3.46 -15.95 27.44
C VAL A 164 3.83 -15.54 28.86
N LYS A 165 3.49 -16.38 29.84
CA LYS A 165 3.84 -16.19 31.26
C LYS A 165 5.29 -16.59 31.56
N PRO A 166 5.99 -15.91 32.48
CA PRO A 166 7.20 -16.46 33.11
C PRO A 166 6.92 -17.84 33.75
N PRO A 167 7.83 -18.83 33.58
CA PRO A 167 9.18 -18.74 33.03
C PRO A 167 9.31 -18.90 31.50
N GLY A 168 8.22 -19.08 30.75
CA GLY A 168 8.25 -19.29 29.30
C GLY A 168 8.82 -18.09 28.54
N ILE A 169 9.67 -18.32 27.53
CA ILE A 169 10.31 -17.26 26.73
C ILE A 169 9.57 -17.16 25.39
N PRO A 170 9.11 -15.95 25.02
CA PRO A 170 8.30 -15.69 23.83
C PRO A 170 9.16 -15.68 22.55
N MET A 171 9.63 -16.85 22.14
CA MET A 171 10.42 -16.95 20.90
C MET A 171 9.50 -16.85 19.68
N PRO A 172 9.95 -16.23 18.57
CA PRO A 172 9.27 -16.33 17.28
C PRO A 172 9.09 -17.80 16.85
N LYS A 173 8.14 -18.04 15.96
CA LYS A 173 7.93 -19.36 15.34
C LYS A 173 9.07 -19.75 14.41
N THR A 174 9.64 -18.77 13.69
CA THR A 174 10.73 -18.99 12.75
C THR A 174 11.45 -17.68 12.43
N ILE A 175 12.69 -17.78 11.96
CA ILE A 175 13.42 -16.70 11.30
C ILE A 175 13.99 -17.24 9.99
N ARG A 176 13.84 -16.46 8.90
CA ARG A 176 14.25 -16.89 7.56
C ARG A 176 14.87 -15.74 6.78
N LEU A 177 15.94 -16.02 6.03
CA LEU A 177 16.41 -15.16 4.96
C LEU A 177 15.51 -15.36 3.73
N GLU A 178 15.06 -14.28 3.11
CA GLU A 178 14.21 -14.32 1.90
C GLU A 178 14.92 -13.86 0.63
N ASN A 179 16.23 -13.63 0.69
CA ASN A 179 17.01 -13.32 -0.50
C ASN A 179 17.09 -14.52 -1.45
N ASP A 180 16.90 -14.26 -2.75
CA ASP A 180 16.98 -15.27 -3.79
C ASP A 180 18.36 -15.94 -3.84
N GLY A 181 18.38 -17.23 -4.17
CA GLY A 181 19.63 -17.98 -4.36
C GLY A 181 20.27 -18.51 -3.08
N TYR A 182 19.60 -18.40 -1.93
CA TYR A 182 20.03 -19.00 -0.67
C TYR A 182 19.05 -20.09 -0.21
N LYS A 183 19.61 -21.19 0.30
CA LYS A 183 18.88 -22.29 0.93
C LYS A 183 19.12 -22.23 2.43
N CYS A 184 18.06 -21.93 3.17
CA CYS A 184 18.09 -21.91 4.62
C CYS A 184 17.46 -23.19 5.18
N PRO A 185 18.13 -23.90 6.10
CA PRO A 185 17.49 -24.95 6.89
C PRO A 185 16.45 -24.35 7.85
N ALA A 186 15.66 -25.21 8.49
CA ALA A 186 14.84 -24.79 9.62
C ALA A 186 15.75 -24.23 10.74
N PRO A 187 15.37 -23.12 11.40
CA PRO A 187 16.20 -22.52 12.42
C PRO A 187 16.37 -23.45 13.63
N VAL A 188 17.57 -23.44 14.21
CA VAL A 188 17.85 -24.14 15.46
C VAL A 188 17.35 -23.28 16.61
N HIS A 189 16.48 -23.84 17.43
CA HIS A 189 15.92 -23.15 18.59
C HIS A 189 16.71 -23.50 19.85
N LYS A 190 17.24 -22.47 20.51
CA LYS A 190 17.76 -22.51 21.88
C LYS A 190 16.81 -21.75 22.82
N LYS A 191 17.14 -21.74 24.12
CA LYS A 191 16.25 -21.22 25.18
C LYS A 191 15.88 -19.75 24.99
N THR A 192 16.84 -18.89 24.64
CA THR A 192 16.67 -17.44 24.43
C THR A 192 17.08 -16.98 23.03
N SER A 193 17.52 -17.90 22.17
CA SER A 193 18.05 -17.57 20.85
C SER A 193 17.59 -18.55 19.79
N MET A 194 17.48 -18.08 18.57
CA MET A 194 17.29 -18.91 17.38
C MET A 194 18.25 -18.47 16.29
N TYR A 195 18.72 -19.40 15.47
CA TYR A 195 19.60 -19.05 14.37
C TYR A 195 19.49 -20.05 13.22
N ALA A 196 19.86 -19.60 12.03
CA ALA A 196 19.99 -20.42 10.84
C ALA A 196 21.21 -19.98 10.03
N CYS A 197 21.93 -20.94 9.45
CA CYS A 197 22.97 -20.67 8.47
C CYS A 197 22.42 -20.97 7.07
N CYS A 198 22.23 -19.92 6.27
CA CYS A 198 21.73 -20.01 4.92
C CYS A 198 22.90 -20.13 3.93
N VAL A 199 22.98 -21.24 3.21
CA VAL A 199 24.04 -21.48 2.23
C VAL A 199 23.53 -21.18 0.82
N ARG A 200 24.41 -20.67 -0.04
CA ARG A 200 24.05 -20.37 -1.43
C ARG A 200 23.66 -21.65 -2.18
N ASP A 201 22.61 -21.58 -2.99
CA ASP A 201 22.20 -22.69 -3.84
C ASP A 201 23.14 -22.81 -5.04
N PRO A 202 23.92 -23.91 -5.19
CA PRO A 202 24.84 -24.08 -6.31
C PRO A 202 24.15 -24.10 -7.67
N LYS A 203 22.85 -24.40 -7.71
CA LYS A 203 22.04 -24.45 -8.95
C LYS A 203 21.48 -23.08 -9.34
N TYR A 204 21.57 -22.08 -8.47
CA TYR A 204 21.06 -20.75 -8.76
C TYR A 204 22.04 -20.00 -9.66
N LYS A 205 21.68 -19.84 -10.94
CA LYS A 205 22.45 -19.04 -11.89
C LYS A 205 22.33 -17.57 -11.51
N VAL A 206 23.38 -17.06 -10.90
CA VAL A 206 23.49 -15.66 -10.53
C VAL A 206 23.53 -14.85 -11.81
N LYS A 207 22.47 -14.09 -12.08
CA LYS A 207 22.59 -12.98 -13.01
C LYS A 207 23.64 -12.06 -12.39
N LYS A 208 24.82 -11.93 -13.02
CA LYS A 208 25.85 -10.99 -12.57
C LYS A 208 25.23 -9.59 -12.59
N GLN A 209 24.75 -9.15 -11.44
CA GLN A 209 24.30 -7.79 -11.22
C GLN A 209 25.58 -6.96 -11.15
N LYS A 210 25.88 -6.23 -12.22
CA LYS A 210 27.10 -5.41 -12.34
C LYS A 210 27.06 -4.18 -11.42
N THR A 211 25.95 -3.95 -10.73
CA THR A 211 25.65 -2.75 -9.93
C THR A 211 24.88 -3.14 -8.66
N LYS A 212 25.06 -2.38 -7.57
CA LYS A 212 24.30 -2.50 -6.29
C LYS A 212 22.83 -2.06 -6.41
N LEU A 213 22.27 -2.14 -7.61
CA LEU A 213 20.99 -1.56 -7.98
C LEU A 213 20.01 -2.69 -8.25
N LEU A 214 18.84 -2.63 -7.62
CA LEU A 214 17.80 -3.63 -7.80
C LEU A 214 17.15 -3.49 -9.18
N PRO A 215 16.71 -4.60 -9.80
CA PRO A 215 15.94 -4.52 -11.03
C PRO A 215 14.60 -3.84 -10.77
N ARG A 216 14.09 -3.13 -11.78
CA ARG A 216 12.75 -2.53 -11.72
C ARG A 216 11.69 -3.61 -11.54
N GLN A 217 10.77 -3.37 -10.63
CA GLN A 217 9.66 -4.25 -10.31
C GLN A 217 8.39 -3.81 -11.04
N LYS A 218 7.44 -4.75 -11.21
CA LYS A 218 6.12 -4.48 -11.80
C LYS A 218 5.07 -4.38 -10.70
N GLY A 219 4.12 -3.45 -10.85
CA GLY A 219 2.91 -3.38 -10.04
C GLY A 219 1.79 -2.70 -10.82
N ASP A 220 0.69 -2.36 -10.14
CA ASP A 220 -0.44 -1.66 -10.76
C ASP A 220 -0.12 -0.19 -11.06
N ILE A 221 0.56 0.48 -10.13
CA ILE A 221 1.10 1.83 -10.31
C ILE A 221 2.55 1.80 -9.87
N SER A 222 3.41 2.49 -10.62
CA SER A 222 4.79 2.73 -10.19
C SER A 222 5.14 4.20 -10.19
N PHE A 223 5.99 4.59 -9.23
CA PHE A 223 6.61 5.90 -9.17
C PHE A 223 8.09 5.75 -9.45
N SER A 224 8.64 6.59 -10.32
CA SER A 224 10.08 6.79 -10.43
C SER A 224 10.43 8.14 -9.83
N TYR A 225 11.37 8.14 -8.89
CA TYR A 225 11.95 9.34 -8.28
C TYR A 225 13.39 9.49 -8.79
N ASP A 226 13.57 10.38 -9.76
CA ASP A 226 14.81 10.52 -10.52
C ASP A 226 15.48 11.87 -10.24
N VAL A 227 16.61 11.87 -9.55
CA VAL A 227 17.42 13.08 -9.36
C VAL A 227 18.15 13.40 -10.66
N ILE A 228 17.71 14.46 -11.33
CA ILE A 228 18.23 14.89 -12.64
C ILE A 228 19.33 15.95 -12.52
N GLN A 229 19.35 16.71 -11.42
CA GLN A 229 20.43 17.66 -11.11
C GLN A 229 20.69 17.61 -9.61
N ALA A 230 21.96 17.65 -9.20
CA ALA A 230 22.34 17.68 -7.79
C ALA A 230 23.32 18.82 -7.55
N TYR A 231 23.05 19.59 -6.50
CA TYR A 231 23.89 20.67 -6.00
C TYR A 231 24.28 20.34 -4.55
N GLU A 232 25.13 21.18 -3.95
CA GLU A 232 25.58 20.97 -2.57
C GLU A 232 24.40 20.97 -1.58
N ASN A 233 23.53 21.98 -1.66
CA ASN A 233 22.46 22.18 -0.68
C ASN A 233 21.07 21.72 -1.15
N ASN A 234 20.88 21.51 -2.45
CA ASN A 234 19.60 21.14 -3.02
C ASN A 234 19.78 20.22 -4.23
N TYR A 235 18.68 19.66 -4.72
CA TYR A 235 18.66 18.89 -5.95
C TYR A 235 17.31 19.05 -6.66
N LEU A 236 17.31 18.78 -7.97
CA LEU A 236 16.11 18.73 -8.78
C LEU A 236 15.79 17.27 -9.08
N ALA A 237 14.61 16.82 -8.67
CA ALA A 237 14.10 15.49 -8.96
C ALA A 237 12.90 15.55 -9.91
N GLN A 238 12.80 14.58 -10.80
CA GLN A 238 11.62 14.31 -11.60
C GLN A 238 10.89 13.11 -11.00
N VAL A 239 9.59 13.27 -10.79
CA VAL A 239 8.70 12.20 -10.38
C VAL A 239 7.85 11.79 -11.56
N THR A 240 7.93 10.51 -11.92
CA THR A 240 7.10 9.92 -12.98
C THR A 240 6.13 8.94 -12.33
N ILE A 241 4.83 9.14 -12.53
CA ILE A 241 3.76 8.23 -12.15
C ILE A 241 3.37 7.43 -13.40
N GLU A 242 3.46 6.11 -13.35
CA GLU A 242 3.07 5.22 -14.45
C GLU A 242 1.97 4.27 -13.98
N ASN A 243 0.89 4.20 -14.77
CA ASN A 243 -0.22 3.28 -14.54
C ASN A 243 -0.10 2.07 -15.46
N ASP A 244 0.39 0.97 -14.91
CA ASP A 244 0.54 -0.30 -15.60
C ASP A 244 -0.70 -1.20 -15.42
N SER A 245 -1.65 -0.79 -14.58
CA SER A 245 -2.87 -1.55 -14.33
C SER A 245 -3.80 -1.50 -15.55
N PRO A 246 -4.30 -2.65 -16.04
CA PRO A 246 -5.16 -2.69 -17.22
C PRO A 246 -6.52 -2.03 -16.98
N LEU A 247 -6.99 -2.01 -15.73
CA LEU A 247 -8.25 -1.40 -15.34
C LEU A 247 -8.08 -0.29 -14.31
N GLY A 248 -6.89 -0.09 -13.73
CA GLY A 248 -6.67 0.99 -12.78
C GLY A 248 -6.77 2.36 -13.44
N ARG A 249 -7.33 3.33 -12.72
CA ARG A 249 -7.42 4.73 -13.15
C ARG A 249 -7.30 5.62 -11.94
N LEU A 250 -6.71 6.78 -12.15
CA LEU A 250 -6.68 7.86 -11.18
C LEU A 250 -7.31 9.11 -11.81
N ASP A 251 -8.17 9.78 -11.04
CA ASP A 251 -8.71 11.10 -11.37
C ASP A 251 -8.48 12.01 -10.17
N HIS A 252 -8.03 13.25 -10.43
CA HIS A 252 -7.67 14.22 -9.40
C HIS A 252 -6.77 13.60 -8.32
N TRP A 253 -5.71 12.91 -8.76
CA TRP A 253 -4.82 12.26 -7.81
C TRP A 253 -4.17 13.28 -6.86
N ASN A 254 -4.09 12.86 -5.60
CA ASN A 254 -3.37 13.49 -4.51
C ASN A 254 -2.30 12.50 -4.05
N LEU A 255 -1.06 12.88 -4.26
CA LEU A 255 0.12 12.14 -3.85
C LEU A 255 0.64 12.68 -2.52
N THR A 256 0.98 11.79 -1.61
CA THR A 256 1.61 12.10 -0.33
C THR A 256 2.81 11.19 -0.10
N TRP A 257 3.83 11.71 0.55
CA TRP A 257 5.00 10.97 1.03
C TRP A 257 5.51 11.64 2.31
N GLU A 258 6.51 11.06 2.96
CA GLU A 258 7.10 11.61 4.18
C GLU A 258 8.60 11.90 3.99
N TRP A 259 9.01 13.12 4.36
CA TRP A 259 10.40 13.52 4.46
C TRP A 259 11.03 12.96 5.74
N MET A 260 12.13 12.24 5.59
CA MET A 260 12.76 11.54 6.73
C MET A 260 13.91 12.32 7.35
N ARG A 261 14.45 13.32 6.62
CA ARG A 261 15.66 14.07 7.00
C ARG A 261 15.43 15.58 7.01
N GLY A 262 14.17 15.99 7.17
CA GLY A 262 13.76 17.40 7.27
C GLY A 262 13.80 18.17 5.94
N GLU A 263 13.88 17.46 4.82
CA GLU A 263 13.85 18.09 3.50
C GLU A 263 12.57 18.90 3.30
N PHE A 264 12.63 19.92 2.43
CA PHE A 264 11.47 20.74 2.08
C PHE A 264 11.41 21.05 0.59
N ILE A 265 10.21 21.33 0.11
CA ILE A 265 9.94 21.63 -1.30
C ILE A 265 10.11 23.13 -1.52
N TYR A 266 11.12 23.50 -2.30
CA TYR A 266 11.33 24.90 -2.68
C TYR A 266 10.41 25.29 -3.82
N THR A 267 10.51 24.62 -4.97
CA THR A 267 9.62 24.88 -6.12
C THR A 267 9.20 23.58 -6.81
N MET A 268 8.12 23.64 -7.58
CA MET A 268 7.63 22.52 -8.39
C MET A 268 7.23 22.97 -9.79
N ARG A 269 7.33 22.04 -10.73
CA ARG A 269 6.82 22.17 -12.10
C ARG A 269 5.99 20.95 -12.44
N GLY A 270 4.85 21.13 -13.07
CA GLY A 270 3.89 20.10 -13.43
C GLY A 270 2.94 19.68 -12.31
N ALA A 271 3.21 20.07 -11.08
CA ALA A 271 2.37 19.81 -9.92
C ALA A 271 2.46 20.97 -8.92
N TYR A 272 1.58 20.96 -7.92
CA TYR A 272 1.55 21.93 -6.83
C TYR A 272 1.16 21.26 -5.52
N THR A 273 1.46 21.92 -4.40
CA THR A 273 0.99 21.48 -3.07
C THR A 273 -0.34 22.15 -2.72
N HIS A 274 -1.24 21.41 -2.06
CA HIS A 274 -2.53 21.98 -1.62
C HIS A 274 -2.38 23.13 -0.62
N GLN A 275 -1.26 23.14 0.12
CA GLN A 275 -0.90 24.20 1.04
C GLN A 275 0.46 24.77 0.63
N ILE A 276 0.48 26.07 0.37
CA ILE A 276 1.70 26.85 0.20
C ILE A 276 2.00 27.52 1.54
N ASP A 277 2.81 26.83 2.35
CA ASP A 277 3.17 27.30 3.69
C ASP A 277 4.68 27.16 3.90
N TYR A 278 5.32 28.31 4.09
CA TYR A 278 6.74 28.46 4.35
C TYR A 278 7.06 28.66 5.84
N SER A 279 6.04 28.80 6.70
CA SER A 279 6.19 29.19 8.11
C SER A 279 7.08 28.21 8.89
N ASP A 280 6.86 26.91 8.71
CA ASP A 280 7.64 25.86 9.38
C ASP A 280 9.12 25.87 8.98
N CYS A 281 9.45 26.22 7.73
CA CYS A 281 10.86 26.40 7.34
C CYS A 281 11.44 27.70 7.88
N LEU A 282 10.65 28.80 7.81
CA LEU A 282 11.07 30.14 8.20
C LEU A 282 11.37 30.26 9.69
N TYR A 283 10.58 29.60 10.54
CA TYR A 283 10.78 29.57 11.98
C TYR A 283 11.50 28.30 12.49
N GLY A 284 11.85 27.40 11.57
CA GLY A 284 12.49 26.12 11.87
C GLY A 284 14.01 26.13 11.69
N VAL A 285 14.59 24.93 11.69
CA VAL A 285 16.03 24.69 11.48
C VAL A 285 16.50 25.10 10.08
N ALA A 286 15.60 25.15 9.10
CA ALA A 286 15.92 25.53 7.74
C ALA A 286 16.38 26.99 7.63
N ALA A 287 15.67 27.94 8.27
CA ALA A 287 16.08 29.35 8.29
C ALA A 287 17.37 29.60 9.08
N GLN A 288 17.64 28.77 10.10
CA GLN A 288 18.91 28.85 10.84
C GLN A 288 20.11 28.45 9.98
N TYR A 289 19.92 27.47 9.08
CA TYR A 289 20.97 26.98 8.20
C TYR A 289 21.09 27.80 6.91
N TYR A 290 19.97 28.16 6.28
CA TYR A 290 19.93 28.87 5.01
C TYR A 290 19.70 30.37 5.18
N THR A 291 20.70 31.10 5.68
CA THR A 291 20.55 32.53 5.99
C THR A 291 20.32 33.44 4.77
N SER A 292 20.74 33.02 3.58
CA SER A 292 20.63 33.79 2.33
C SER A 292 19.52 33.30 1.39
N LEU A 293 18.71 32.32 1.81
CA LEU A 293 17.65 31.76 0.97
C LEU A 293 16.40 32.65 1.04
N ASP A 294 15.78 32.90 -0.10
CA ASP A 294 14.48 33.56 -0.15
C ASP A 294 13.36 32.57 0.22
N PHE A 295 13.01 32.53 1.51
CA PHE A 295 11.94 31.67 2.01
C PHE A 295 10.55 32.02 1.47
N SER A 296 10.35 33.20 0.87
CA SER A 296 9.06 33.56 0.27
C SER A 296 8.71 32.71 -0.96
N GLN A 297 9.73 32.10 -1.59
CA GLN A 297 9.55 31.21 -2.74
C GLN A 297 9.30 29.75 -2.34
N VAL A 298 9.44 29.41 -1.05
CA VAL A 298 9.28 28.03 -0.58
C VAL A 298 7.83 27.60 -0.74
N MET A 299 7.63 26.50 -1.48
CA MET A 299 6.32 25.97 -1.76
C MET A 299 5.74 25.17 -0.59
N ASN A 300 6.52 24.32 0.09
CA ASN A 300 5.99 23.54 1.20
C ASN A 300 7.08 23.04 2.16
N CYS A 301 6.82 23.22 3.45
CA CYS A 301 7.71 22.83 4.56
C CYS A 301 7.21 21.64 5.39
N GLN A 302 6.03 21.13 5.07
CA GLN A 302 5.41 20.08 5.85
C GLN A 302 6.17 18.77 5.65
N LYS A 303 6.36 18.02 6.73
CA LYS A 303 6.95 16.68 6.66
C LYS A 303 6.20 15.75 5.71
N LYS A 304 4.88 15.94 5.57
CA LYS A 304 3.99 15.15 4.73
C LYS A 304 3.18 16.05 3.78
N PRO A 305 3.76 16.49 2.65
CA PRO A 305 3.05 17.32 1.69
C PRO A 305 1.94 16.56 0.97
N VAL A 306 0.88 17.27 0.56
CA VAL A 306 -0.13 16.77 -0.37
C VAL A 306 0.06 17.45 -1.72
N ILE A 307 0.42 16.66 -2.72
CA ILE A 307 0.79 17.09 -4.06
C ILE A 307 -0.31 16.69 -5.06
N ALA A 308 -0.67 17.60 -5.95
CA ALA A 308 -1.64 17.37 -7.02
C ALA A 308 -1.12 17.88 -8.36
N ASP A 309 -1.61 17.29 -9.45
CA ASP A 309 -1.32 17.69 -10.82
C ASP A 309 -1.89 19.08 -11.15
N LEU A 310 -1.25 19.79 -12.07
CA LEU A 310 -1.76 21.07 -12.56
C LEU A 310 -3.00 20.89 -13.47
N PRO A 311 -3.84 21.93 -13.55
CA PRO A 311 -4.99 21.92 -14.45
C PRO A 311 -4.55 22.11 -15.92
N ARG A 312 -5.40 21.69 -16.87
CA ARG A 312 -5.08 21.68 -18.31
C ARG A 312 -4.73 23.08 -18.83
N GLU A 313 -5.32 24.12 -18.26
CA GLU A 313 -5.08 25.53 -18.61
C GLU A 313 -3.64 25.96 -18.31
N ARG A 314 -2.94 25.25 -17.41
CA ARG A 314 -1.55 25.52 -17.02
C ARG A 314 -0.53 24.61 -17.71
N ALA A 315 -0.96 23.69 -18.58
CA ALA A 315 -0.05 22.76 -19.25
C ALA A 315 1.04 23.45 -20.08
N ASN A 316 0.71 24.59 -20.71
CA ASN A 316 1.64 25.36 -21.55
C ASN A 316 2.34 26.51 -20.82
N ASP A 317 2.20 26.62 -19.49
CA ASP A 317 2.86 27.65 -18.68
C ASP A 317 4.39 27.44 -18.66
N THR A 318 5.16 28.47 -18.96
CA THR A 318 6.63 28.37 -19.06
C THR A 318 7.32 28.23 -17.71
N LYS A 319 6.70 28.68 -16.62
CA LYS A 319 7.27 28.63 -15.27
C LYS A 319 6.89 27.34 -14.58
N ILE A 320 5.60 27.04 -14.51
CA ILE A 320 5.07 25.92 -13.71
C ILE A 320 4.66 24.72 -14.55
N GLY A 321 4.52 24.84 -15.87
CA GLY A 321 4.09 23.76 -16.75
C GLY A 321 5.19 23.34 -17.74
N LYS A 322 4.74 23.06 -18.96
CA LYS A 322 5.56 22.68 -20.12
C LYS A 322 6.43 21.43 -19.84
N LEU A 323 5.80 20.42 -19.24
CA LEU A 323 6.37 19.10 -19.04
C LEU A 323 5.60 18.07 -19.87
N PRO A 324 6.27 17.06 -20.45
CA PRO A 324 5.59 15.98 -21.15
C PRO A 324 4.67 15.22 -20.19
N TYR A 325 3.55 14.72 -20.69
CA TYR A 325 2.55 13.97 -19.91
C TYR A 325 1.87 14.75 -18.75
N CYS A 326 2.19 16.03 -18.61
CA CYS A 326 1.47 17.02 -17.80
C CYS A 326 0.62 17.91 -18.73
N CYS A 327 -0.45 18.57 -18.30
CA CYS A 327 -1.07 18.58 -16.98
C CYS A 327 -2.57 18.36 -17.19
N ARG A 328 -3.17 17.45 -16.43
CA ARG A 328 -4.46 16.85 -16.79
C ARG A 328 -5.41 16.76 -15.59
N ASN A 329 -5.34 17.70 -14.65
CA ASN A 329 -6.15 17.67 -13.42
C ASN A 329 -6.00 16.35 -12.66
N GLY A 330 -4.85 15.68 -12.79
CA GLY A 330 -4.58 14.43 -12.11
C GLY A 330 -5.29 13.24 -12.72
N SER A 331 -5.65 13.30 -14.01
CA SER A 331 -6.19 12.16 -14.74
C SER A 331 -5.06 11.29 -15.30
N ILE A 332 -5.05 10.01 -14.90
CA ILE A 332 -4.17 8.96 -15.42
C ILE A 332 -5.05 7.79 -15.85
N LEU A 333 -5.10 7.55 -17.16
CA LEU A 333 -5.96 6.52 -17.75
C LEU A 333 -5.29 5.15 -17.72
N PRO A 334 -6.05 4.04 -17.82
CA PRO A 334 -5.48 2.72 -18.08
C PRO A 334 -4.81 2.69 -19.45
N SER A 335 -3.70 1.94 -19.57
CA SER A 335 -2.96 1.79 -20.82
C SER A 335 -3.79 1.20 -21.97
N ILE A 336 -4.81 0.39 -21.66
CA ILE A 336 -5.74 -0.17 -22.66
C ILE A 336 -6.65 0.89 -23.31
N MET A 337 -6.84 2.04 -22.66
CA MET A 337 -7.62 3.15 -23.22
C MET A 337 -6.74 4.05 -24.06
N ASP A 338 -5.65 4.54 -23.46
CA ASP A 338 -4.69 5.42 -24.12
C ASP A 338 -3.33 5.33 -23.40
N PRO A 339 -2.34 4.65 -23.99
CA PRO A 339 -0.99 4.53 -23.43
C PRO A 339 -0.30 5.88 -23.23
N SER A 340 -0.59 6.89 -24.06
CA SER A 340 0.00 8.23 -23.92
C SER A 340 -0.52 8.97 -22.69
N GLN A 341 -1.67 8.54 -22.17
CA GLN A 341 -2.34 9.13 -21.02
C GLN A 341 -2.18 8.32 -19.73
N ALA A 342 -1.42 7.22 -19.78
CA ALA A 342 -1.13 6.35 -18.65
C ALA A 342 0.05 6.82 -17.77
N LYS A 343 0.64 7.98 -18.08
CA LYS A 343 1.77 8.55 -17.33
C LYS A 343 1.52 9.99 -16.89
N SER A 344 2.04 10.40 -15.75
CA SER A 344 2.07 11.80 -15.32
C SER A 344 3.45 12.14 -14.78
N ILE A 345 3.94 13.34 -15.10
CA ILE A 345 5.30 13.77 -14.72
C ILE A 345 5.24 15.14 -14.08
N PHE A 346 5.96 15.29 -12.98
CA PHE A 346 6.27 16.58 -12.40
C PHE A 346 7.71 16.62 -11.91
N GLN A 347 8.25 17.82 -11.73
CA GLN A 347 9.59 18.06 -11.20
C GLN A 347 9.48 18.81 -9.87
N VAL A 348 10.37 18.50 -8.95
CA VAL A 348 10.41 19.04 -7.59
C VAL A 348 11.84 19.43 -7.24
N GLN A 349 12.03 20.68 -6.83
CA GLN A 349 13.29 21.16 -6.29
C GLN A 349 13.27 21.04 -4.77
N VAL A 350 14.20 20.25 -4.24
CA VAL A 350 14.25 19.86 -2.83
C VAL A 350 15.52 20.38 -2.19
N TYR A 351 15.38 21.05 -1.06
CA TYR A 351 16.52 21.47 -0.24
C TYR A 351 16.78 20.46 0.87
N LYS A 352 18.07 20.20 1.12
CA LYS A 352 18.56 19.27 2.13
C LYS A 352 18.84 20.00 3.44
N LEU A 353 18.96 19.27 4.54
CA LEU A 353 19.44 19.81 5.82
C LEU A 353 20.66 19.01 6.30
N PRO A 354 21.52 19.61 7.14
CA PRO A 354 22.59 18.87 7.81
C PRO A 354 22.05 17.63 8.55
N PRO A 355 22.75 16.49 8.51
CA PRO A 355 24.12 16.30 8.02
C PRO A 355 24.27 16.04 6.50
N ASP A 356 23.18 16.03 5.74
CA ASP A 356 23.15 15.57 4.34
C ASP A 356 23.53 16.67 3.33
N THR A 357 24.61 17.42 3.60
CA THR A 357 25.08 18.54 2.77
C THR A 357 25.97 18.10 1.60
N ASN A 358 26.41 16.84 1.56
CA ASN A 358 27.20 16.32 0.45
C ASN A 358 26.36 16.20 -0.84
N ILE A 359 26.93 16.49 -2.00
CA ILE A 359 26.27 16.38 -3.32
C ILE A 359 25.71 14.96 -3.54
N THR A 360 26.40 13.94 -3.04
CA THR A 360 26.04 12.53 -3.17
C THR A 360 25.09 12.01 -2.10
N ALA A 361 24.81 12.80 -1.05
CA ALA A 361 23.84 12.44 0.00
C ALA A 361 22.41 12.66 -0.51
N LEU A 362 21.95 11.73 -1.36
CA LEU A 362 20.64 11.74 -1.98
C LEU A 362 19.77 10.63 -1.38
N HIS A 363 18.63 11.03 -0.82
CA HIS A 363 17.67 10.14 -0.19
C HIS A 363 16.27 10.40 -0.77
N PRO A 364 15.52 9.35 -1.16
CA PRO A 364 14.15 9.51 -1.61
C PRO A 364 13.22 9.73 -0.39
N PRO A 365 12.06 10.37 -0.58
CA PRO A 365 11.03 10.36 0.46
C PRO A 365 10.45 8.95 0.63
N GLU A 366 9.83 8.71 1.77
CA GLU A 366 9.30 7.42 2.19
C GLU A 366 7.77 7.44 2.26
N LYS A 367 7.15 6.27 2.51
CA LYS A 367 5.71 6.14 2.81
C LYS A 367 4.79 6.80 1.77
N TRP A 368 5.03 6.45 0.52
CA TRP A 368 4.26 6.96 -0.61
C TRP A 368 2.81 6.48 -0.52
N LYS A 369 1.87 7.39 -0.78
CA LYS A 369 0.45 7.08 -0.86
C LYS A 369 -0.22 7.98 -1.88
N ILE A 370 -1.00 7.38 -2.77
CA ILE A 370 -1.77 8.08 -3.79
C ILE A 370 -3.26 7.79 -3.63
N VAL A 371 -4.08 8.83 -3.73
CA VAL A 371 -5.54 8.77 -3.62
C VAL A 371 -6.14 9.67 -4.68
N GLY A 372 -7.17 9.22 -5.40
CA GLY A 372 -7.96 10.05 -6.31
C GLY A 372 -9.40 10.20 -5.81
N THR A 373 -10.29 10.74 -6.65
CA THR A 373 -11.71 10.89 -6.28
C THR A 373 -12.44 9.55 -6.22
N LEU A 374 -12.34 8.76 -7.29
CA LEU A 374 -12.97 7.44 -7.41
C LEU A 374 -11.97 6.47 -8.04
N ASN A 375 -11.16 5.85 -7.18
CA ASN A 375 -10.09 4.95 -7.58
C ASN A 375 -9.95 3.80 -6.57
N PRO A 376 -9.29 2.71 -6.97
CA PRO A 376 -8.94 1.63 -6.05
C PRO A 376 -8.00 2.10 -4.95
N ASP A 377 -8.09 1.48 -3.77
CA ASP A 377 -7.13 1.71 -2.70
C ASP A 377 -5.77 1.07 -3.04
N TYR A 378 -4.73 1.90 -3.18
CA TYR A 378 -3.36 1.45 -3.47
C TYR A 378 -2.54 1.27 -2.19
N ARG A 379 -1.79 0.17 -2.12
CA ARG A 379 -0.74 -0.04 -1.10
C ARG A 379 0.62 0.01 -1.76
N CYS A 380 1.45 0.94 -1.31
CA CYS A 380 2.79 1.18 -1.85
C CYS A 380 3.86 0.57 -0.94
N GLY A 381 4.89 -0.02 -1.57
CA GLY A 381 6.09 -0.47 -0.87
C GLY A 381 7.09 0.69 -0.62
N PRO A 382 8.23 0.38 0.03
CA PRO A 382 9.33 1.34 0.17
C PRO A 382 10.05 1.60 -1.17
N PRO A 383 10.76 2.74 -1.31
CA PRO A 383 11.54 3.07 -2.49
C PRO A 383 12.75 2.13 -2.63
N ILE A 384 12.86 1.49 -3.78
CA ILE A 384 14.00 0.63 -4.13
C ILE A 384 14.97 1.40 -5.02
N ARG A 385 16.28 1.31 -4.74
CA ARG A 385 17.31 1.93 -5.59
C ARG A 385 17.48 1.10 -6.87
N VAL A 386 17.30 1.73 -8.03
CA VAL A 386 17.32 1.06 -9.35
C VAL A 386 18.34 1.69 -10.30
N ASP A 387 18.55 1.05 -11.45
CA ASP A 387 19.38 1.60 -12.53
C ASP A 387 18.90 3.01 -12.94
N PRO A 388 19.83 3.97 -13.13
CA PRO A 388 19.50 5.33 -13.54
C PRO A 388 18.56 5.37 -14.73
N THR A 389 17.50 6.17 -14.63
CA THR A 389 16.58 6.43 -15.74
C THR A 389 17.33 7.21 -16.84
N GLU A 390 17.13 6.81 -18.09
CA GLU A 390 17.66 7.51 -19.25
C GLU A 390 16.64 8.54 -19.75
N PHE A 391 17.09 9.77 -19.96
CA PHE A 391 16.29 10.87 -20.49
C PHE A 391 16.84 11.33 -21.84
N PRO A 392 15.96 11.70 -22.80
CA PRO A 392 16.42 12.30 -24.04
C PRO A 392 17.12 13.63 -23.76
N ASP A 393 18.17 13.94 -24.51
CA ASP A 393 18.92 15.18 -24.34
C ASP A 393 18.03 16.43 -24.54
N PRO A 394 18.03 17.38 -23.59
CA PRO A 394 17.18 18.57 -23.66
C PRO A 394 17.45 19.50 -24.84
N SER A 395 18.67 19.47 -25.42
CA SER A 395 19.04 20.30 -26.56
C SER A 395 18.58 19.74 -27.91
N GLY A 396 17.98 18.54 -27.91
CA GLY A 396 17.48 17.87 -29.11
C GLY A 396 18.56 17.07 -29.86
N LEU A 397 19.76 16.94 -29.27
CA LEU A 397 20.80 16.05 -29.78
C LEU A 397 20.35 14.58 -29.64
N GLN A 398 20.86 13.70 -30.49
CA GLN A 398 20.66 12.25 -30.38
C GLN A 398 21.54 11.65 -29.27
N ALA A 399 21.43 12.20 -28.06
CA ALA A 399 22.12 11.76 -26.86
C ALA A 399 21.10 11.44 -25.77
N THR A 400 21.50 10.58 -24.84
CA THR A 400 20.75 10.30 -23.62
C THR A 400 21.53 10.81 -22.42
N THR A 401 20.80 11.41 -21.49
CA THR A 401 21.32 11.83 -20.18
C THR A 401 20.81 10.86 -19.12
N LEU A 402 21.66 10.51 -18.17
CA LEU A 402 21.29 9.59 -17.09
C LEU A 402 20.94 10.38 -15.84
N ALA A 403 19.92 9.90 -15.11
CA ALA A 403 19.68 10.36 -13.74
C ALA A 403 20.94 10.18 -12.88
N ILE A 404 21.20 11.10 -11.96
CA ILE A 404 22.25 10.95 -10.96
C ILE A 404 21.87 9.80 -10.01
N ALA A 405 20.60 9.75 -9.63
CA ALA A 405 20.04 8.67 -8.84
C ALA A 405 18.56 8.45 -9.15
N SER A 406 18.16 7.19 -9.16
CA SER A 406 16.81 6.72 -9.45
C SER A 406 16.33 5.74 -8.38
N TRP A 407 15.14 5.99 -7.87
CA TRP A 407 14.39 5.06 -7.04
C TRP A 407 13.07 4.73 -7.68
N GLN A 408 12.60 3.50 -7.46
CA GLN A 408 11.27 3.08 -7.87
C GLN A 408 10.44 2.77 -6.63
N VAL A 409 9.19 3.21 -6.62
CA VAL A 409 8.18 2.77 -5.66
C VAL A 409 7.10 2.02 -6.44
N VAL A 410 6.70 0.86 -5.94
CA VAL A 410 5.66 0.04 -6.58
C VAL A 410 4.45 -0.03 -5.67
N CYS A 411 3.28 0.19 -6.25
CA CYS A 411 1.99 0.14 -5.57
C CYS A 411 1.05 -0.82 -6.26
N ASN A 412 0.33 -1.60 -5.45
CA ASN A 412 -0.64 -2.58 -5.92
C ASN A 412 -2.04 -2.26 -5.41
N ILE A 413 -3.04 -2.59 -6.20
CA ILE A 413 -4.45 -2.43 -5.85
C ILE A 413 -4.78 -3.41 -4.72
N SER A 414 -5.24 -2.87 -3.60
CA SER A 414 -5.81 -3.67 -2.52
C SER A 414 -7.27 -4.00 -2.84
N ARG A 415 -7.71 -5.21 -2.46
CA ARG A 415 -9.09 -5.62 -2.70
C ARG A 415 -10.03 -4.83 -1.78
N PRO A 416 -11.06 -4.15 -2.30
CA PRO A 416 -12.02 -3.47 -1.46
C PRO A 416 -12.78 -4.49 -0.60
N THR A 417 -13.05 -4.12 0.64
CA THR A 417 -14.01 -4.82 1.49
C THR A 417 -15.42 -4.41 1.08
N LYS A 418 -16.45 -5.19 1.48
CA LYS A 418 -17.86 -4.93 1.09
C LYS A 418 -18.39 -3.54 1.48
N THR A 419 -17.71 -2.83 2.38
CA THR A 419 -18.10 -1.53 2.91
C THR A 419 -17.16 -0.40 2.49
N THR A 420 -16.18 -0.68 1.62
CA THR A 420 -15.18 0.31 1.19
C THR A 420 -15.21 0.58 -0.32
N SER A 421 -16.15 -0.02 -1.06
CA SER A 421 -16.35 0.30 -2.47
C SER A 421 -16.78 1.76 -2.64
N ARG A 422 -16.46 2.42 -3.75
CA ARG A 422 -16.97 3.78 -4.06
C ARG A 422 -18.12 3.81 -5.06
N CYS A 423 -18.46 2.66 -5.62
CA CYS A 423 -19.61 2.48 -6.52
C CYS A 423 -20.39 1.20 -6.19
N CYS A 424 -21.62 1.12 -6.66
CA CYS A 424 -22.46 -0.05 -6.45
C CYS A 424 -23.35 -0.38 -7.65
N VAL A 425 -23.85 -1.61 -7.68
CA VAL A 425 -24.71 -2.13 -8.75
C VAL A 425 -26.08 -2.49 -8.19
N SER A 426 -27.12 -2.24 -8.98
CA SER A 426 -28.48 -2.71 -8.75
C SER A 426 -28.90 -3.69 -9.85
N PHE A 427 -29.67 -4.70 -9.48
CA PHE A 427 -30.14 -5.74 -10.40
C PHE A 427 -31.64 -5.64 -10.64
N SER A 428 -32.03 -5.71 -11.90
CA SER A 428 -33.43 -5.78 -12.31
C SER A 428 -33.58 -6.71 -13.51
N ALA A 429 -34.80 -7.17 -13.78
CA ALA A 429 -35.07 -8.05 -14.90
C ALA A 429 -36.50 -7.91 -15.40
N TYR A 430 -36.75 -8.18 -16.68
CA TYR A 430 -38.09 -8.11 -17.27
C TYR A 430 -39.13 -9.01 -16.58
N TYR A 431 -38.68 -10.09 -15.95
CA TYR A 431 -39.53 -11.06 -15.24
C TYR A 431 -39.76 -10.70 -13.76
N ASN A 432 -39.22 -9.59 -13.25
CA ASN A 432 -39.45 -9.15 -11.87
C ASN A 432 -39.78 -7.66 -11.82
N LYS A 433 -40.91 -7.31 -11.19
CA LYS A 433 -41.36 -5.91 -11.07
C LYS A 433 -40.52 -5.08 -10.11
N SER A 434 -39.75 -5.71 -9.23
CA SER A 434 -38.91 -5.05 -8.24
C SER A 434 -37.45 -5.00 -8.69
N VAL A 435 -36.77 -3.95 -8.27
CA VAL A 435 -35.32 -3.81 -8.38
C VAL A 435 -34.68 -4.21 -7.07
N ILE A 436 -33.62 -5.01 -7.16
CA ILE A 436 -32.70 -5.26 -6.07
C ILE A 436 -31.70 -4.10 -6.05
N PRO A 437 -31.75 -3.22 -5.03
CA PRO A 437 -30.86 -2.07 -4.97
C PRO A 437 -29.43 -2.48 -4.60
N CYS A 438 -28.56 -1.48 -4.51
CA CYS A 438 -27.26 -1.63 -3.87
C CYS A 438 -27.39 -2.10 -2.42
N ASN A 439 -26.36 -2.79 -1.93
CA ASN A 439 -26.30 -3.22 -0.54
C ASN A 439 -26.30 -2.00 0.40
N THR A 440 -26.89 -2.17 1.57
CA THR A 440 -26.80 -1.19 2.65
C THR A 440 -25.34 -0.93 3.01
N CYS A 441 -24.98 0.35 3.14
CA CYS A 441 -23.62 0.82 3.43
C CYS A 441 -22.55 0.34 2.44
N ALA A 442 -22.92 0.10 1.17
CA ALA A 442 -21.99 -0.32 0.12
C ALA A 442 -20.77 0.62 0.00
N CYS A 443 -21.00 1.94 0.12
CA CYS A 443 -19.96 2.96 0.07
C CYS A 443 -19.66 3.63 1.41
N GLY A 444 -19.96 2.92 2.51
CA GLY A 444 -19.72 3.37 3.87
C GLY A 444 -20.94 4.03 4.52
N CYS A 445 -21.04 3.89 5.83
CA CYS A 445 -22.04 4.55 6.68
C CYS A 445 -21.35 5.13 7.91
N ASN A 446 -21.94 6.17 8.50
CA ASN A 446 -21.42 6.77 9.71
C ASN A 446 -21.95 6.03 10.94
N SER A 447 -21.13 5.90 11.98
CA SER A 447 -21.52 5.22 13.23
C SER A 447 -22.69 5.88 13.97
N SER A 448 -23.03 7.13 13.62
CA SER A 448 -24.13 7.91 14.19
C SER A 448 -25.48 7.71 13.50
N ASP A 449 -25.56 6.87 12.47
CA ASP A 449 -26.80 6.70 11.69
C ASP A 449 -27.87 5.95 12.50
N SER A 450 -29.11 6.45 12.53
CA SER A 450 -30.26 5.85 13.24
C SER A 450 -30.86 4.62 12.55
N CYS A 451 -30.28 4.20 11.43
CA CYS A 451 -30.71 3.09 10.60
C CYS A 451 -29.87 1.82 10.86
N ASN A 452 -30.36 0.68 10.38
CA ASN A 452 -29.64 -0.59 10.49
C ASN A 452 -28.61 -0.73 9.35
N GLN A 453 -27.33 -0.64 9.69
CA GLN A 453 -26.22 -0.77 8.74
C GLN A 453 -26.00 -2.21 8.20
N LYS A 454 -26.59 -3.23 8.85
CA LYS A 454 -26.42 -4.64 8.47
C LYS A 454 -27.68 -5.25 7.85
N ALA A 455 -28.80 -4.53 7.88
CA ALA A 455 -30.04 -5.01 7.29
C ALA A 455 -29.91 -5.10 5.76
N GLN A 456 -30.68 -6.00 5.18
CA GLN A 456 -30.81 -6.09 3.72
C GLN A 456 -31.56 -4.87 3.19
N ALA A 457 -31.08 -4.31 2.09
CA ALA A 457 -31.72 -3.18 1.45
C ALA A 457 -33.12 -3.57 0.93
N MET A 458 -34.07 -2.65 1.09
CA MET A 458 -35.46 -2.87 0.69
C MET A 458 -35.61 -2.84 -0.84
N LEU A 459 -36.41 -3.74 -1.38
CA LEU A 459 -36.73 -3.78 -2.81
C LEU A 459 -37.37 -2.47 -3.27
N LEU A 460 -36.99 -2.01 -4.47
CA LEU A 460 -37.42 -0.74 -5.03
C LEU A 460 -38.32 -0.93 -6.25
N PRO A 461 -39.23 0.01 -6.52
CA PRO A 461 -39.81 0.13 -7.84
C PRO A 461 -38.78 0.72 -8.83
N PRO A 462 -38.82 0.38 -10.12
CA PRO A 462 -37.79 0.79 -11.10
C PRO A 462 -37.54 2.30 -11.19
N GLU A 463 -38.58 3.12 -11.07
CA GLU A 463 -38.48 4.58 -11.12
C GLU A 463 -37.71 5.18 -9.93
N ALA A 464 -37.56 4.44 -8.82
CA ALA A 464 -36.82 4.92 -7.65
C ALA A 464 -35.29 4.90 -7.85
N LEU A 465 -34.79 4.29 -8.93
CA LEU A 465 -33.38 4.34 -9.30
C LEU A 465 -32.92 5.75 -9.71
N LEU A 466 -33.84 6.59 -10.21
CA LEU A 466 -33.57 7.98 -10.59
C LEU A 466 -33.77 8.97 -9.45
N VAL A 467 -34.02 8.47 -8.23
CA VAL A 467 -34.31 9.29 -7.06
C VAL A 467 -33.16 9.16 -6.07
N PRO A 468 -32.68 10.28 -5.49
CA PRO A 468 -31.63 10.27 -4.48
C PRO A 468 -32.05 9.50 -3.24
N PHE A 469 -31.08 8.97 -2.50
CA PHE A 469 -31.31 7.99 -1.44
C PHE A 469 -32.31 8.48 -0.37
N GLN A 470 -32.22 9.75 0.05
CA GLN A 470 -33.10 10.29 1.10
C GLN A 470 -34.59 10.15 0.75
N ASN A 471 -34.94 10.34 -0.53
CA ASN A 471 -36.31 10.24 -1.02
C ASN A 471 -36.68 8.82 -1.48
N ARG A 472 -35.68 7.96 -1.71
CA ARG A 472 -35.85 6.56 -2.10
C ARG A 472 -36.48 5.73 -0.98
N THR A 473 -36.20 6.04 0.29
CA THR A 473 -36.77 5.34 1.46
C THR A 473 -38.30 5.39 1.49
N ALA A 474 -38.90 6.54 1.22
CA ALA A 474 -40.36 6.68 1.18
C ALA A 474 -40.98 5.81 0.07
N LYS A 475 -40.34 5.77 -1.11
CA LYS A 475 -40.76 4.91 -2.24
C LYS A 475 -40.58 3.42 -1.92
N ALA A 476 -39.50 3.04 -1.24
CA ALA A 476 -39.26 1.67 -0.81
C ALA A 476 -40.36 1.18 0.16
N VAL A 477 -40.72 2.00 1.15
CA VAL A 477 -41.79 1.70 2.11
C VAL A 477 -43.14 1.59 1.41
N ALA A 478 -43.47 2.52 0.51
CA ALA A 478 -44.71 2.46 -0.26
C ALA A 478 -44.78 1.20 -1.14
N TRP A 479 -43.68 0.86 -1.82
CA TRP A 479 -43.59 -0.34 -2.65
C TRP A 479 -43.71 -1.63 -1.83
N ALA A 480 -43.05 -1.70 -0.68
CA ALA A 480 -43.17 -2.82 0.24
C ALA A 480 -44.62 -3.01 0.72
N LYS A 481 -45.35 -1.92 1.02
CA LYS A 481 -46.78 -2.00 1.35
C LYS A 481 -47.63 -2.55 0.20
N ILE A 482 -47.41 -2.07 -1.03
CA ILE A 482 -48.14 -2.51 -2.24
C ILE A 482 -47.85 -3.98 -2.57
N LYS A 483 -46.61 -4.43 -2.34
CA LYS A 483 -46.17 -5.80 -2.64
C LYS A 483 -46.25 -6.76 -1.45
N HIS A 484 -46.75 -6.28 -0.31
CA HIS A 484 -46.80 -7.03 0.95
C HIS A 484 -45.43 -7.59 1.38
N PHE A 485 -44.35 -6.84 1.16
CA PHE A 485 -43.02 -7.17 1.65
C PHE A 485 -42.83 -6.73 3.10
N HIS A 486 -42.01 -7.46 3.85
CA HIS A 486 -41.62 -7.10 5.20
C HIS A 486 -40.86 -5.75 5.21
N ILE A 487 -41.17 -4.89 6.17
CA ILE A 487 -40.52 -3.60 6.39
C ILE A 487 -39.71 -3.70 7.68
N PRO A 488 -38.36 -3.69 7.62
CA PRO A 488 -37.52 -3.75 8.81
C PRO A 488 -37.70 -2.53 9.71
N ASN A 489 -37.60 -2.74 11.04
CA ASN A 489 -37.53 -1.67 12.03
C ASN A 489 -36.39 -1.96 13.03
N PRO A 490 -35.30 -1.18 13.04
CA PRO A 490 -35.05 0.02 12.25
C PRO A 490 -34.85 -0.24 10.75
N LEU A 491 -35.16 0.76 9.92
CA LEU A 491 -35.01 0.71 8.46
C LEU A 491 -33.54 0.53 8.07
N PRO A 492 -33.24 -0.12 6.92
CA PRO A 492 -31.87 -0.23 6.44
C PRO A 492 -31.27 1.13 6.06
N CYS A 493 -29.96 1.26 6.27
CA CYS A 493 -29.23 2.44 5.80
C CYS A 493 -29.09 2.47 4.27
N GLY A 494 -28.69 3.64 3.77
CA GLY A 494 -28.42 3.82 2.35
C GLY A 494 -27.13 3.22 1.87
N ASP A 495 -27.01 3.15 0.55
CA ASP A 495 -25.78 2.71 -0.11
C ASP A 495 -24.67 3.78 -0.03
N ASN A 496 -25.05 5.06 0.01
CA ASN A 496 -24.17 6.25 0.06
C ASN A 496 -23.15 6.30 -1.08
N CYS A 497 -23.47 5.70 -2.24
CA CYS A 497 -22.56 5.62 -3.37
C CYS A 497 -22.72 6.81 -4.33
N GLY A 498 -21.61 7.45 -4.68
CA GLY A 498 -21.56 8.54 -5.68
C GLY A 498 -21.83 8.07 -7.10
N VAL A 499 -21.53 6.81 -7.41
CA VAL A 499 -21.84 6.19 -8.71
C VAL A 499 -22.64 4.91 -8.51
N THR A 500 -23.76 4.82 -9.22
CA THR A 500 -24.61 3.61 -9.19
C THR A 500 -24.86 3.10 -10.61
N ILE A 501 -24.81 1.79 -10.79
CA ILE A 501 -25.01 1.13 -12.08
C ILE A 501 -26.22 0.23 -11.99
N ASN A 502 -27.21 0.39 -12.88
CA ASN A 502 -28.27 -0.59 -13.02
C ASN A 502 -27.94 -1.59 -14.13
N TRP A 503 -27.96 -2.86 -13.77
CA TRP A 503 -27.88 -3.98 -14.70
C TRP A 503 -29.27 -4.62 -14.83
N HIS A 504 -29.93 -4.34 -15.95
CA HIS A 504 -31.27 -4.80 -16.25
C HIS A 504 -31.26 -5.90 -17.32
N VAL A 505 -31.63 -7.13 -16.98
CA VAL A 505 -31.87 -8.19 -17.97
C VAL A 505 -33.16 -7.86 -18.73
N ASN A 506 -33.03 -7.42 -19.97
CA ASN A 506 -34.11 -6.81 -20.74
C ASN A 506 -34.93 -7.84 -21.53
N THR A 507 -34.27 -8.82 -22.16
CA THR A 507 -34.94 -9.91 -22.89
C THR A 507 -34.15 -11.20 -22.81
N ASP A 508 -34.85 -12.35 -22.91
CA ASP A 508 -34.25 -13.67 -23.01
C ASP A 508 -34.99 -14.51 -24.07
N TYR A 509 -34.38 -14.73 -25.23
CA TYR A 509 -34.97 -15.47 -26.37
C TYR A 509 -34.14 -16.72 -26.71
N LYS A 510 -34.61 -17.52 -27.68
CA LYS A 510 -33.97 -18.81 -28.02
C LYS A 510 -32.52 -18.66 -28.49
N SER A 511 -32.22 -17.66 -29.31
CA SER A 511 -30.91 -17.47 -29.95
C SER A 511 -29.96 -16.52 -29.21
N GLY A 512 -30.44 -15.79 -28.21
CA GLY A 512 -29.71 -14.72 -27.55
C GLY A 512 -30.52 -14.07 -26.43
N TRP A 513 -29.94 -13.03 -25.84
CA TRP A 513 -30.55 -12.26 -24.75
C TRP A 513 -29.92 -10.87 -24.71
N THR A 514 -30.59 -9.92 -24.07
CA THR A 514 -30.10 -8.53 -23.99
C THR A 514 -30.13 -8.00 -22.57
N VAL A 515 -29.21 -7.09 -22.29
CA VAL A 515 -29.12 -6.34 -21.04
C VAL A 515 -29.16 -4.86 -21.35
N ARG A 516 -29.87 -4.08 -20.54
CA ARG A 516 -29.70 -2.64 -20.48
C ARG A 516 -28.81 -2.31 -19.30
N VAL A 517 -27.68 -1.67 -19.57
CA VAL A 517 -26.81 -1.08 -18.54
C VAL A 517 -27.11 0.41 -18.47
N THR A 518 -27.27 0.93 -17.25
CA THR A 518 -27.50 2.37 -17.02
C THR A 518 -26.57 2.86 -15.92
N LEU A 519 -25.78 3.87 -16.23
CA LEU A 519 -24.84 4.52 -15.33
C LEU A 519 -25.50 5.78 -14.77
N PHE A 520 -25.42 5.95 -13.45
CA PHE A 520 -25.88 7.15 -12.75
C PHE A 520 -24.72 7.77 -11.98
N ASN A 521 -24.47 9.05 -12.25
CA ASN A 521 -23.51 9.86 -11.50
C ASN A 521 -24.27 10.80 -10.56
N TRP A 522 -24.12 10.55 -9.26
CA TRP A 522 -24.69 11.33 -8.17
C TRP A 522 -23.69 12.35 -7.61
N GLU A 523 -22.44 12.34 -8.08
CA GLU A 523 -21.46 13.34 -7.70
C GLU A 523 -21.66 14.64 -8.48
N GLU A 524 -21.21 15.76 -7.92
CA GLU A 524 -21.25 17.07 -8.60
C GLU A 524 -20.18 17.16 -9.70
N ILE A 525 -19.19 16.26 -9.71
CA ILE A 525 -18.11 16.23 -10.69
C ILE A 525 -18.49 15.47 -11.97
N ASN A 526 -17.97 15.94 -13.10
CA ASN A 526 -18.11 15.25 -14.38
C ASN A 526 -17.00 14.20 -14.53
N PHE A 527 -17.34 12.98 -14.93
CA PHE A 527 -16.35 11.97 -15.31
C PHE A 527 -16.07 12.02 -16.81
N GLU A 528 -14.94 12.60 -17.19
CA GLU A 528 -14.42 12.59 -18.57
C GLU A 528 -13.81 11.24 -18.92
N ASN A 529 -14.02 10.76 -20.16
CA ASN A 529 -13.50 9.48 -20.66
C ASN A 529 -13.85 8.30 -19.74
N TRP A 530 -15.04 8.30 -19.13
CA TRP A 530 -15.46 7.25 -18.22
C TRP A 530 -15.41 5.88 -18.91
N PHE A 531 -15.19 4.82 -18.12
CA PHE A 531 -15.36 3.46 -18.58
C PHE A 531 -16.00 2.56 -17.53
N THR A 532 -16.55 1.44 -17.99
CA THR A 532 -17.06 0.36 -17.14
C THR A 532 -16.56 -0.97 -17.67
N ALA A 533 -15.99 -1.79 -16.80
CA ALA A 533 -15.54 -3.13 -17.12
C ALA A 533 -16.42 -4.17 -16.42
N ILE A 534 -16.97 -5.11 -17.18
CA ILE A 534 -17.92 -6.12 -16.69
C ILE A 534 -17.35 -7.51 -16.88
N GLN A 535 -17.36 -8.31 -15.82
CA GLN A 535 -17.00 -9.72 -15.86
C GLN A 535 -18.22 -10.59 -15.61
N LEU A 536 -18.42 -11.58 -16.47
CA LEU A 536 -19.51 -12.55 -16.41
C LEU A 536 -18.92 -13.95 -16.34
N LYS A 537 -19.42 -14.81 -15.45
CA LYS A 537 -18.86 -16.16 -15.25
C LYS A 537 -18.98 -17.05 -16.49
N LYS A 538 -20.14 -17.03 -17.15
CA LYS A 538 -20.44 -17.90 -18.31
C LYS A 538 -20.85 -17.13 -19.56
N ALA A 539 -21.54 -16.01 -19.36
CA ALA A 539 -22.14 -15.21 -20.43
C ALA A 539 -21.13 -14.47 -21.32
N ALA A 540 -19.91 -14.23 -20.84
CA ALA A 540 -18.95 -13.34 -21.49
C ALA A 540 -18.63 -13.72 -22.94
N HIS A 541 -18.43 -15.03 -23.22
CA HIS A 541 -18.19 -15.53 -24.58
C HIS A 541 -19.34 -15.31 -25.56
N GLY A 542 -20.55 -15.11 -25.04
CA GLY A 542 -21.72 -14.79 -25.85
C GLY A 542 -21.79 -13.32 -26.25
N PHE A 543 -20.91 -12.43 -25.76
CA PHE A 543 -20.96 -11.01 -26.05
C PHE A 543 -20.93 -10.72 -27.55
N GLN A 544 -21.85 -9.89 -28.05
CA GLN A 544 -21.91 -9.48 -29.45
C GLN A 544 -21.54 -8.01 -29.62
N LYS A 545 -22.35 -7.10 -29.06
CA LYS A 545 -22.16 -5.66 -29.26
C LYS A 545 -22.88 -4.83 -28.18
N SER A 546 -22.34 -3.65 -27.89
CA SER A 546 -23.04 -2.55 -27.21
C SER A 546 -23.53 -1.52 -28.23
N TYR A 547 -24.78 -1.04 -28.11
CA TYR A 547 -25.38 -0.17 -29.12
C TYR A 547 -25.06 1.32 -28.95
N SER A 548 -24.98 1.82 -27.73
CA SER A 548 -24.78 3.24 -27.42
C SER A 548 -23.43 3.56 -26.79
N PHE A 549 -22.63 2.54 -26.50
CA PHE A 549 -21.26 2.67 -25.99
C PHE A 549 -20.29 1.99 -26.94
N ASN A 550 -19.04 2.48 -26.99
CA ASN A 550 -17.96 1.71 -27.58
C ASN A 550 -17.64 0.53 -26.66
N SER A 551 -17.40 -0.64 -27.23
CA SER A 551 -17.24 -1.87 -26.46
C SER A 551 -16.18 -2.79 -27.03
N THR A 552 -15.29 -3.25 -26.15
CA THR A 552 -14.21 -4.19 -26.48
C THR A 552 -14.31 -5.39 -25.57
N PHE A 553 -14.17 -6.60 -26.13
CA PHE A 553 -14.10 -7.83 -25.36
C PHE A 553 -12.64 -8.26 -25.19
N PHE A 554 -12.20 -8.43 -23.95
CA PHE A 554 -10.83 -8.84 -23.60
C PHE A 554 -10.83 -10.25 -22.99
N PRO A 555 -10.56 -11.30 -23.78
CA PRO A 555 -10.45 -12.67 -23.27
C PRO A 555 -9.34 -12.82 -22.22
N GLU A 556 -8.18 -12.20 -22.46
CA GLU A 556 -7.01 -12.29 -21.57
C GLU A 556 -7.22 -11.63 -20.20
N LEU A 557 -8.13 -10.65 -20.12
CA LEU A 557 -8.47 -9.95 -18.87
C LEU A 557 -9.68 -10.60 -18.20
N ASN A 558 -9.62 -11.91 -17.92
CA ASN A 558 -10.72 -12.67 -17.30
C ASN A 558 -12.06 -12.52 -18.05
N HIS A 559 -12.02 -12.52 -19.39
CA HIS A 559 -13.21 -12.34 -20.23
C HIS A 559 -14.00 -11.06 -19.91
N THR A 560 -13.28 -9.96 -19.74
CA THR A 560 -13.87 -8.65 -19.41
C THR A 560 -14.48 -8.00 -20.66
N ILE A 561 -15.70 -7.51 -20.53
CA ILE A 561 -16.34 -6.61 -21.50
C ILE A 561 -16.05 -5.19 -21.02
N PHE A 562 -15.27 -4.46 -21.80
CA PHE A 562 -14.90 -3.08 -21.53
C PHE A 562 -15.82 -2.14 -22.31
N LEU A 563 -16.45 -1.20 -21.62
CA LEU A 563 -17.40 -0.24 -22.18
C LEU A 563 -16.91 1.19 -21.93
N GLN A 564 -17.00 2.05 -22.93
CA GLN A 564 -16.68 3.47 -22.81
C GLN A 564 -17.59 4.32 -23.68
N GLY A 565 -17.63 5.63 -23.43
CA GLY A 565 -18.38 6.57 -24.26
C GLY A 565 -17.99 6.51 -25.74
N LEU A 566 -18.95 6.76 -26.62
CA LEU A 566 -18.66 7.00 -28.04
C LEU A 566 -17.91 8.33 -28.20
N PRO A 567 -17.16 8.54 -29.29
CA PRO A 567 -16.60 9.85 -29.62
C PRO A 567 -17.68 10.94 -29.56
N GLY A 568 -17.44 12.01 -28.80
CA GLY A 568 -18.41 13.09 -28.56
C GLY A 568 -19.41 12.84 -27.41
N SER A 569 -19.37 11.67 -26.76
CA SER A 569 -20.19 11.35 -25.57
C SER A 569 -19.34 10.74 -24.46
N THR A 570 -18.10 11.23 -24.32
CA THR A 570 -17.10 10.73 -23.37
C THR A 570 -17.31 11.23 -21.94
N PHE A 571 -18.27 12.14 -21.71
CA PHE A 571 -18.58 12.67 -20.38
C PHE A 571 -19.79 11.98 -19.76
N LEU A 572 -19.65 11.52 -18.52
CA LEU A 572 -20.77 11.21 -17.64
C LEU A 572 -20.93 12.41 -16.71
N ILE A 573 -21.91 13.26 -17.04
CA ILE A 573 -22.17 14.52 -16.34
C ILE A 573 -22.52 14.25 -14.87
N GLY A 574 -22.19 15.19 -13.99
CA GLY A 574 -22.55 15.17 -12.58
C GLY A 574 -24.05 15.34 -12.34
N GLU A 575 -24.46 15.24 -11.08
CA GLU A 575 -25.82 15.57 -10.69
C GLU A 575 -26.13 17.04 -10.93
N THR A 576 -27.37 17.33 -11.30
CA THR A 576 -27.85 18.70 -11.51
C THR A 576 -28.98 19.01 -10.55
N ASN A 577 -29.00 20.24 -10.04
CA ASN A 577 -30.16 20.75 -9.34
C ASN A 577 -31.33 20.79 -10.32
N ALA A 578 -32.44 20.16 -9.97
CA ALA A 578 -33.67 20.34 -10.73
C ALA A 578 -34.03 21.84 -10.74
N THR A 579 -34.44 22.35 -11.89
CA THR A 579 -34.78 23.75 -12.10
C THR A 579 -35.71 24.27 -11.01
N ALA A 580 -35.25 25.32 -10.33
CA ALA A 580 -35.85 26.13 -9.27
C ALA A 580 -37.32 25.83 -8.92
N THR A 581 -37.57 24.81 -8.10
CA THR A 581 -38.67 24.77 -7.12
C THR A 581 -38.36 23.72 -6.06
N LYS A 582 -38.75 23.96 -4.80
CA LYS A 582 -38.61 23.04 -3.64
C LYS A 582 -39.30 21.66 -3.81
N ALA A 583 -39.87 21.37 -4.97
CA ALA A 583 -40.68 20.18 -5.26
C ALA A 583 -39.93 19.09 -6.07
N ASN A 584 -38.77 19.37 -6.66
CA ASN A 584 -38.06 18.40 -7.51
C ASN A 584 -36.72 17.96 -6.88
N PRO A 585 -36.48 16.64 -6.71
CA PRO A 585 -35.21 16.13 -6.18
C PRO A 585 -34.06 16.33 -7.17
N ARG A 586 -32.81 16.30 -6.67
CA ARG A 586 -31.60 16.25 -7.51
C ARG A 586 -31.67 15.08 -8.50
N VAL A 587 -31.21 15.31 -9.73
CA VAL A 587 -31.24 14.32 -10.81
C VAL A 587 -29.80 13.94 -11.18
N PRO A 588 -29.45 12.64 -11.19
CA PRO A 588 -28.10 12.21 -11.53
C PRO A 588 -27.86 12.39 -13.03
N GLY A 589 -26.60 12.62 -13.41
CA GLY A 589 -26.23 12.42 -14.79
C GLY A 589 -26.41 10.96 -15.19
N LYS A 590 -26.88 10.73 -16.42
CA LYS A 590 -27.31 9.40 -16.87
C LYS A 590 -26.77 9.07 -18.25
N GLN A 591 -26.12 7.92 -18.36
CA GLN A 591 -25.79 7.28 -19.64
C GLN A 591 -26.33 5.85 -19.66
N GLN A 592 -26.79 5.37 -20.82
CA GLN A 592 -27.33 4.02 -20.94
C GLN A 592 -26.96 3.39 -22.27
N SER A 593 -26.83 2.06 -22.27
CA SER A 593 -26.68 1.26 -23.49
C SER A 593 -27.38 -0.08 -23.35
N VAL A 594 -27.70 -0.69 -24.48
CA VAL A 594 -28.12 -2.08 -24.55
C VAL A 594 -26.94 -2.92 -25.02
N ILE A 595 -26.76 -4.08 -24.40
CA ILE A 595 -25.75 -5.07 -24.72
C ILE A 595 -26.47 -6.33 -25.20
N SER A 596 -26.04 -6.86 -26.35
CA SER A 596 -26.56 -8.10 -26.90
C SER A 596 -25.60 -9.27 -26.70
N PHE A 597 -26.19 -10.43 -26.40
CA PHE A 597 -25.47 -11.68 -26.21
C PHE A 597 -26.10 -12.79 -27.04
N THR A 598 -25.27 -13.63 -27.68
CA THR A 598 -25.69 -14.85 -28.35
C THR A 598 -25.57 -16.07 -27.42
N LYS A 599 -26.55 -16.98 -27.53
CA LYS A 599 -26.51 -18.28 -26.85
C LYS A 599 -25.72 -19.34 -27.62
N LYS A 600 -25.35 -19.06 -28.88
CA LYS A 600 -24.60 -20.01 -29.73
C LYS A 600 -23.26 -20.43 -29.12
N LEU A 601 -22.57 -19.48 -28.49
CA LEU A 601 -21.26 -19.68 -27.86
C LEU A 601 -21.36 -20.00 -26.35
N THR A 602 -22.58 -20.05 -25.81
CA THR A 602 -22.84 -20.29 -24.38
C THR A 602 -23.96 -21.33 -24.20
N PRO A 603 -23.76 -22.57 -24.70
CA PRO A 603 -24.79 -23.61 -24.61
C PRO A 603 -25.17 -23.89 -23.16
N GLY A 604 -26.48 -24.01 -22.91
CA GLY A 604 -27.01 -24.30 -21.57
C GLY A 604 -27.02 -23.12 -20.59
N ILE A 605 -26.76 -21.88 -21.06
CA ILE A 605 -26.81 -20.69 -20.22
C ILE A 605 -28.20 -20.48 -19.61
N LYS A 606 -28.25 -20.28 -18.29
CA LYS A 606 -29.50 -20.05 -17.54
C LYS A 606 -29.59 -18.59 -17.10
N VAL A 607 -29.93 -17.71 -18.04
CA VAL A 607 -29.98 -16.25 -17.85
C VAL A 607 -30.80 -15.87 -16.61
N ALA A 608 -32.04 -16.36 -16.51
CA ALA A 608 -32.94 -16.07 -15.39
C ALA A 608 -32.55 -16.74 -14.05
N LYS A 609 -31.59 -17.68 -14.05
CA LYS A 609 -31.10 -18.34 -12.82
C LYS A 609 -29.75 -17.79 -12.33
N GLY A 610 -29.33 -16.63 -12.82
CA GLY A 610 -28.13 -15.94 -12.35
C GLY A 610 -27.01 -15.81 -13.39
N ASP A 611 -26.98 -16.65 -14.44
CA ASP A 611 -25.88 -16.59 -15.43
C ASP A 611 -25.88 -15.30 -16.26
N GLY A 612 -27.00 -14.56 -16.29
CA GLY A 612 -27.13 -13.27 -16.97
C GLY A 612 -26.66 -12.06 -16.15
N PHE A 613 -26.17 -12.26 -14.93
CA PHE A 613 -25.73 -11.19 -14.03
C PHE A 613 -24.21 -11.20 -13.83
N PRO A 614 -23.58 -10.02 -13.70
CA PRO A 614 -22.14 -9.90 -13.59
C PRO A 614 -21.63 -10.47 -12.26
N SER A 615 -20.44 -11.06 -12.30
CA SER A 615 -19.71 -11.46 -11.10
C SER A 615 -18.83 -10.34 -10.54
N ARG A 616 -18.39 -9.42 -11.41
CA ARG A 616 -17.66 -8.20 -11.05
C ARG A 616 -18.01 -7.09 -12.00
N VAL A 617 -18.05 -5.87 -11.48
CA VAL A 617 -18.23 -4.65 -12.27
C VAL A 617 -17.24 -3.63 -11.73
N PHE A 618 -16.51 -3.01 -12.64
CA PHE A 618 -15.58 -1.93 -12.32
C PHE A 618 -16.06 -0.65 -12.98
N PHE A 619 -16.03 0.46 -12.27
CA PHE A 619 -16.27 1.79 -12.84
C PHE A 619 -15.05 2.66 -12.58
N ASN A 620 -14.43 3.18 -13.66
CA ASN A 620 -13.16 3.91 -13.57
C ASN A 620 -12.10 3.21 -12.69
N GLY A 621 -12.04 1.89 -12.80
CA GLY A 621 -11.10 1.02 -12.09
C GLY A 621 -11.53 0.56 -10.70
N GLU A 622 -12.47 1.26 -10.06
CA GLU A 622 -13.00 0.86 -8.76
C GLU A 622 -13.94 -0.35 -8.87
N GLU A 623 -13.73 -1.39 -8.04
CA GLU A 623 -14.63 -2.56 -8.00
C GLU A 623 -15.92 -2.23 -7.23
N CYS A 624 -17.05 -2.26 -7.94
CA CYS A 624 -18.34 -1.90 -7.37
C CYS A 624 -18.94 -3.04 -6.54
N SER A 625 -19.63 -2.67 -5.45
CA SER A 625 -20.39 -3.63 -4.64
C SER A 625 -21.60 -4.19 -5.41
N LEU A 626 -21.69 -5.52 -5.47
CA LEU A 626 -22.79 -6.25 -6.13
C LEU A 626 -23.81 -6.78 -5.12
N PRO A 627 -25.11 -6.84 -5.47
CA PRO A 627 -26.11 -7.54 -4.67
C PRO A 627 -25.78 -9.03 -4.51
N THR A 628 -26.16 -9.61 -3.38
CA THR A 628 -25.88 -11.02 -3.05
C THR A 628 -26.87 -12.02 -3.66
N TYR A 629 -27.96 -11.52 -4.26
CA TYR A 629 -29.03 -12.33 -4.86
C TYR A 629 -29.53 -11.65 -6.14
N PHE A 630 -30.19 -12.44 -6.98
CA PHE A 630 -30.70 -12.01 -8.28
C PHE A 630 -32.23 -11.92 -8.27
N PRO A 631 -32.83 -11.10 -9.15
CA PRO A 631 -34.27 -11.10 -9.34
C PRO A 631 -34.75 -12.50 -9.71
N THR A 632 -35.91 -12.91 -9.21
CA THR A 632 -36.54 -14.19 -9.55
C THR A 632 -37.92 -13.96 -10.16
N GLY A 633 -38.34 -14.86 -11.07
CA GLY A 633 -39.54 -14.67 -11.90
C GLY A 633 -40.88 -14.92 -11.22
N ASN A 634 -40.93 -15.38 -9.97
CA ASN A 634 -42.19 -15.68 -9.27
C ASN A 634 -42.17 -15.25 -7.80
N GLY A 635 -43.25 -14.58 -7.39
CA GLY A 635 -43.45 -13.91 -6.10
C GLY A 635 -43.81 -14.83 -4.95
N ASN A 636 -42.96 -15.81 -4.63
CA ASN A 636 -42.96 -16.46 -3.32
C ASN A 636 -41.51 -16.58 -2.85
N LEU A 637 -41.03 -15.54 -2.16
CA LEU A 637 -40.06 -15.74 -1.09
C LEU A 637 -40.80 -16.42 0.07
N CYS A 638 -41.17 -17.69 -0.10
CA CYS A 638 -41.08 -18.56 1.06
C CYS A 638 -39.59 -18.77 1.23
N GLN A 639 -39.00 -18.12 2.23
CA GLN A 639 -37.90 -18.74 2.93
C GLN A 639 -38.43 -20.12 3.32
N ASP A 640 -38.01 -21.17 2.60
CA ASP A 640 -38.10 -22.53 3.13
C ASP A 640 -37.21 -22.51 4.37
N SER A 641 -37.83 -22.14 5.49
CA SER A 641 -37.24 -22.30 6.79
C SER A 641 -36.95 -23.79 6.91
N LEU A 642 -35.69 -24.14 7.11
CA LEU A 642 -35.28 -25.50 7.47
C LEU A 642 -36.17 -26.08 8.59
N ALA A 643 -36.78 -25.25 9.43
CA ALA A 643 -37.76 -25.65 10.42
C ALA A 643 -39.05 -26.27 9.83
N GLN A 644 -39.55 -25.82 8.67
CA GLN A 644 -40.73 -26.42 8.02
C GLN A 644 -40.41 -27.78 7.39
N LEU A 645 -39.23 -27.94 6.79
CA LEU A 645 -38.75 -29.23 6.30
C LEU A 645 -38.52 -30.22 7.45
N VAL A 646 -37.96 -29.76 8.58
CA VAL A 646 -37.83 -30.57 9.79
C VAL A 646 -39.20 -30.93 10.37
N LEU A 647 -40.17 -30.01 10.38
CA LEU A 647 -41.52 -30.30 10.86
C LEU A 647 -42.21 -31.37 10.02
N ILE A 648 -42.06 -31.33 8.70
CA ILE A 648 -42.63 -32.31 7.78
C ILE A 648 -41.95 -33.67 7.97
N VAL A 649 -40.62 -33.71 8.12
CA VAL A 649 -39.89 -34.96 8.40
C VAL A 649 -40.29 -35.55 9.76
N VAL A 650 -40.47 -34.72 10.79
CA VAL A 650 -40.95 -35.16 12.11
C VAL A 650 -42.39 -35.65 12.04
N LEU A 651 -43.29 -34.95 11.32
CA LEU A 651 -44.68 -35.40 11.15
C LEU A 651 -44.75 -36.74 10.42
N VAL A 652 -43.95 -36.92 9.37
CA VAL A 652 -43.88 -38.17 8.61
C VAL A 652 -43.30 -39.29 9.47
N HIS A 653 -42.28 -39.03 10.31
CA HIS A 653 -41.80 -40.03 11.28
C HIS A 653 -42.82 -40.40 12.35
N VAL A 654 -43.61 -39.44 12.84
CA VAL A 654 -44.67 -39.71 13.84
C VAL A 654 -45.84 -40.49 13.21
N LEU A 655 -46.18 -40.21 11.95
CA LEU A 655 -47.25 -40.92 11.23
C LEU A 655 -46.83 -42.29 10.68
N MET A 656 -45.53 -42.53 10.49
CA MET A 656 -44.99 -43.80 9.99
C MET A 656 -44.54 -44.76 11.10
N ASN A 657 -44.70 -44.41 12.38
CA ASN A 657 -44.52 -45.34 13.50
C ASN A 657 -45.88 -45.92 13.92
N PRO A 658 -46.29 -47.11 13.42
CA PRO A 658 -47.23 -47.94 14.16
C PRO A 658 -46.46 -48.55 15.33
N HIS A 659 -47.09 -48.62 16.52
CA HIS A 659 -46.57 -49.17 17.78
C HIS A 659 -45.91 -48.15 18.73
N HIS A 660 -46.72 -47.48 19.56
CA HIS A 660 -47.07 -47.97 20.89
C HIS A 660 -48.23 -47.19 21.50
#